data_AF-A0A7Y2WXF8-F1
#
_entry.id   AF-A0A7Y2WXF8-F1
#
_cell.length_a   1.000
_cell.length_b   1.000
_cell.length_c   1.000
_cell.angle_alpha   90.00
_cell.angle_beta   90.00
_cell.angle_gamma   90.00
#
_symmetry.space_group_name_H-M   'P 1'
#
loop_
_entity.id
_entity.type
_entity.pdbx_description
1 polymer ?
#
loop_
_entity_poly.entity_id
_entity_poly.type
_entity_poly.pdbx_seq_one_letter_code
_entity_poly.pdbx_strand_id
1 'polypeptide(L)'
;MLPRIARELGLGVPQIERTVALLDEGSTVPFITRYRKEATGGLDEEQIRQLAERLAYLRGLEARRAEVRAALDQGGNLTPELDQALAAAETLQTIEDIYLPFRPKRRTRAQVARELGLQPLAELLLARQAGGRSPEDVCAPFLGEQVPDVAAALAGARDIVAETVAETASVRQAVREAVRRTANVRVARKEGVADEKGTYQAYYEFSQPLKALPPYRTLAINRGEREGVLSLDIESNQEAFIGSLQRRYAPGQSWADGEVRAAVADGFKRLLAPAIERDLRAELTQAAEQHALVIFAANLRGLLLQPPLRGRVVLGVDPGFRTGCKLAVVDATGKYVEGALIYLHQADRAKDTLLKLCQRRGVQVIAIGNGTASRETEALVAEVIRESGVGGQESGKGDRLPTPAPRLLQYTIVSEAGASVYSASPVAREEFPDLDATERGNISIARRLQDPLAELVKIDPKALGVGLYQHDVDQKALAARLGDVVESAVNYVGVDLNTASAPLLTYVAGLNTKVAKAVVAHRDSGGPFRTRKELLKVKGLGPKAFEQAAGFLRIPDATDPLDRTAIHPESYPAARKLIGLFDGDGGSPLPEVAARIRAAIRAGETSMADLAELTGAGEPTLADIIEYMARPGRDPREELPPPLLRADVLKLEDLAPGMTLKGTVRNVVDFGAFVDIGVKQDGLVHVSELSAHFVKNPLEVVQVGDQVEVRVLSVDAARGRIALSMRL
;
A
#
# COMPACT_ATOMS: atom_id res chain seq x y z
N MET A 1 -27.58 -1.41 4.03
CA MET A 1 -26.10 -1.31 4.00
C MET A 1 -25.41 -2.58 4.52
N LEU A 2 -25.56 -2.96 5.80
CA LEU A 2 -24.79 -4.08 6.38
C LEU A 2 -24.99 -5.45 5.69
N PRO A 3 -26.21 -5.87 5.28
CA PRO A 3 -26.39 -7.13 4.55
C PRO A 3 -25.66 -7.18 3.20
N ARG A 4 -25.44 -6.01 2.58
CA ARG A 4 -24.65 -5.89 1.34
C ARG A 4 -23.18 -6.16 1.61
N ILE A 5 -22.63 -5.53 2.64
CA ILE A 5 -21.23 -5.75 3.05
C ILE A 5 -21.00 -7.21 3.43
N ALA A 6 -21.93 -7.82 4.18
CA ALA A 6 -21.90 -9.24 4.53
C ALA A 6 -21.75 -10.15 3.31
N ARG A 7 -22.55 -9.89 2.26
CA ARG A 7 -22.50 -10.65 1.01
C ARG A 7 -21.20 -10.42 0.24
N GLU A 8 -20.74 -9.18 0.16
CA GLU A 8 -19.54 -8.79 -0.59
C GLU A 8 -18.25 -9.33 0.05
N LEU A 9 -18.17 -9.34 1.39
CA LEU A 9 -16.99 -9.80 2.13
C LEU A 9 -17.09 -11.25 2.61
N GLY A 10 -18.24 -11.90 2.45
CA GLY A 10 -18.46 -13.27 2.94
C GLY A 10 -18.47 -13.39 4.46
N LEU A 11 -18.90 -12.34 5.18
CA LEU A 11 -18.89 -12.26 6.64
C LEU A 11 -20.31 -12.28 7.23
N GLY A 12 -20.45 -12.72 8.49
CA GLY A 12 -21.73 -12.71 9.18
C GLY A 12 -22.22 -11.31 9.54
N VAL A 13 -23.52 -11.02 9.37
CA VAL A 13 -24.11 -9.72 9.74
C VAL A 13 -23.84 -9.34 11.20
N PRO A 14 -24.02 -10.24 12.21
CA PRO A 14 -23.72 -9.88 13.60
C PRO A 14 -22.24 -9.60 13.88
N GLN A 15 -21.31 -10.17 13.09
CA GLN A 15 -19.87 -9.87 13.20
C GLN A 15 -19.59 -8.46 12.69
N ILE A 16 -20.20 -8.11 11.55
CA ILE A 16 -20.09 -6.77 10.97
C ILE A 16 -20.67 -5.72 11.91
N GLU A 17 -21.88 -5.92 12.42
CA GLU A 17 -22.55 -4.96 13.33
C GLU A 17 -21.68 -4.63 14.54
N ARG A 18 -21.13 -5.66 15.21
CA ARG A 18 -20.25 -5.48 16.37
C ARG A 18 -18.94 -4.79 16.00
N THR A 19 -18.35 -5.14 14.86
CA THR A 19 -17.10 -4.52 14.41
C THR A 19 -17.31 -3.06 14.02
N VAL A 20 -18.41 -2.73 13.35
CA VAL A 20 -18.79 -1.36 13.00
C VAL A 20 -19.02 -0.53 14.27
N ALA A 21 -19.68 -1.07 15.29
CA ALA A 21 -19.85 -0.38 16.56
C ALA A 21 -18.51 -0.01 17.19
N LEU A 22 -17.55 -0.95 17.23
CA LEU A 22 -16.20 -0.69 17.75
C LEU A 22 -15.46 0.40 16.96
N LEU A 23 -15.57 0.41 15.63
CA LEU A 23 -14.98 1.43 14.77
C LEU A 23 -15.62 2.81 14.98
N ASP A 24 -16.96 2.87 15.09
CA ASP A 24 -17.71 4.11 15.34
C ASP A 24 -17.43 4.67 16.76
N GLU A 25 -17.13 3.81 17.73
CA GLU A 25 -16.63 4.18 19.07
C GLU A 25 -15.16 4.66 19.07
N GLY A 26 -14.51 4.69 17.91
CA GLY A 26 -13.13 5.15 17.74
C GLY A 26 -12.07 4.13 18.16
N SER A 27 -12.42 2.84 18.23
CA SER A 27 -11.42 1.79 18.41
C SER A 27 -10.58 1.61 17.15
N THR A 28 -9.27 1.49 17.32
CA THR A 28 -8.32 1.35 16.22
C THR A 28 -8.34 -0.07 15.66
N VAL A 29 -7.97 -0.24 14.40
CA VAL A 29 -7.91 -1.56 13.75
C VAL A 29 -6.96 -2.53 14.47
N PRO A 30 -5.72 -2.14 14.85
CA PRO A 30 -4.83 -3.05 15.58
C PRO A 30 -5.43 -3.49 16.93
N PHE A 31 -6.10 -2.57 17.63
CA PHE A 31 -6.74 -2.87 18.91
C PHE A 31 -7.89 -3.86 18.75
N ILE A 32 -8.79 -3.64 17.77
CA ILE A 32 -9.91 -4.55 17.50
C ILE A 32 -9.39 -5.95 17.14
N THR A 33 -8.42 -6.01 16.23
CA THR A 33 -7.83 -7.28 15.75
C THR A 33 -7.24 -8.10 16.90
N ARG A 34 -6.54 -7.44 17.83
CA ARG A 34 -5.84 -8.14 18.91
C ARG A 34 -6.72 -8.42 20.13
N TYR A 35 -7.53 -7.46 20.56
CA TYR A 35 -8.20 -7.49 21.87
C TYR A 35 -9.73 -7.58 21.82
N ARG A 36 -10.33 -7.66 20.63
CA ARG A 36 -11.79 -7.77 20.46
C ARG A 36 -12.17 -8.96 19.58
N LYS A 37 -11.39 -10.04 19.62
CA LYS A 37 -11.60 -11.25 18.81
C LYS A 37 -12.97 -11.89 19.06
N GLU A 38 -13.44 -11.92 20.30
CA GLU A 38 -14.75 -12.45 20.66
C GLU A 38 -15.90 -11.62 20.08
N ALA A 39 -15.76 -10.30 20.15
CA ALA A 39 -16.78 -9.37 19.64
C ALA A 39 -16.87 -9.43 18.12
N THR A 40 -15.74 -9.56 17.42
CA THR A 40 -15.71 -9.65 15.95
C THR A 40 -15.95 -11.07 15.44
N GLY A 41 -15.82 -12.09 16.29
CA GLY A 41 -15.79 -13.49 15.88
C GLY A 41 -14.51 -13.86 15.13
N GLY A 42 -13.39 -13.22 15.50
CA GLY A 42 -12.05 -13.55 15.00
C GLY A 42 -11.71 -12.94 13.65
N LEU A 43 -12.30 -11.79 13.29
CA LEU A 43 -11.91 -11.10 12.05
C LEU A 43 -10.44 -10.70 12.09
N ASP A 44 -9.73 -10.94 11.00
CA ASP A 44 -8.36 -10.47 10.84
C ASP A 44 -8.31 -8.97 10.48
N GLU A 45 -7.10 -8.41 10.54
CA GLU A 45 -6.88 -6.99 10.28
C GLU A 45 -7.28 -6.56 8.86
N GLU A 46 -7.01 -7.39 7.86
CA GLU A 46 -7.33 -7.07 6.47
C GLU A 46 -8.85 -7.08 6.25
N GLN A 47 -9.57 -8.04 6.84
CA GLN A 47 -11.03 -8.08 6.85
C GLN A 47 -11.63 -6.83 7.52
N ILE A 48 -11.07 -6.39 8.66
CA ILE A 48 -11.53 -5.18 9.37
C ILE A 48 -11.27 -3.92 8.52
N ARG A 49 -10.12 -3.82 7.85
CA ARG A 49 -9.81 -2.67 6.96
C ARG A 49 -10.73 -2.64 5.74
N GLN A 50 -10.95 -3.78 5.08
CA GLN A 50 -11.90 -3.91 3.97
C GLN A 50 -13.32 -3.53 4.39
N LEU A 51 -13.74 -3.96 5.58
CA LEU A 51 -15.01 -3.55 6.18
C LEU A 51 -15.07 -2.03 6.36
N ALA A 52 -14.05 -1.41 6.96
CA ALA A 52 -14.00 0.03 7.23
C ALA A 52 -14.04 0.85 5.92
N GLU A 53 -13.24 0.49 4.93
CA GLU A 53 -13.21 1.12 3.61
C GLU A 53 -14.58 0.99 2.91
N ARG A 54 -15.16 -0.22 2.94
CA ARG A 54 -16.45 -0.46 2.30
C ARG A 54 -17.59 0.28 2.99
N LEU A 55 -17.57 0.32 4.31
CA LEU A 55 -18.51 1.09 5.12
C LEU A 55 -18.42 2.58 4.79
N ALA A 56 -17.21 3.14 4.70
CA ALA A 56 -17.00 4.54 4.35
C ALA A 56 -17.53 4.86 2.95
N TYR A 57 -17.25 4.01 1.96
CA TYR A 57 -17.79 4.16 0.60
C TYR A 57 -19.33 4.14 0.60
N LEU A 58 -19.94 3.17 1.28
CA LEU A 58 -21.41 3.04 1.28
C LEU A 58 -22.08 4.20 2.02
N ARG A 59 -21.51 4.68 3.13
CA ARG A 59 -21.96 5.91 3.80
C ARG A 59 -21.89 7.12 2.87
N GLY A 60 -20.79 7.26 2.12
CA GLY A 60 -20.65 8.31 1.11
C GLY A 60 -21.67 8.20 -0.03
N LEU A 61 -21.95 6.98 -0.49
CA LEU A 61 -22.98 6.71 -1.49
C LEU A 61 -24.38 7.11 -1.00
N GLU A 62 -24.76 6.73 0.23
CA GLU A 62 -26.04 7.11 0.83
C GLU A 62 -26.16 8.63 1.01
N ALA A 63 -25.09 9.29 1.47
CA ALA A 63 -25.07 10.74 1.61
C ALA A 63 -25.28 11.44 0.26
N ARG A 64 -24.59 10.98 -0.80
CA ARG A 64 -24.75 11.53 -2.14
C ARG A 64 -26.14 11.26 -2.72
N ARG A 65 -26.72 10.07 -2.47
CA ARG A 65 -28.10 9.76 -2.88
C ARG A 65 -29.08 10.74 -2.25
N ALA A 66 -28.95 11.01 -0.96
CA ALA A 66 -29.80 11.96 -0.25
C ALA A 66 -29.68 13.38 -0.80
N GLU A 67 -28.44 13.83 -1.09
CA GLU A 67 -28.19 15.15 -1.70
C GLU A 67 -28.86 15.28 -3.08
N VAL A 68 -28.69 14.28 -3.95
CA VAL A 68 -29.31 14.27 -5.29
C VAL A 68 -30.83 14.24 -5.20
N ARG A 69 -31.40 13.42 -4.30
CA ARG A 69 -32.85 13.36 -4.08
C ARG A 69 -33.40 14.72 -3.66
N ALA A 70 -32.74 15.39 -2.72
CA ALA A 70 -33.13 16.72 -2.27
C ALA A 70 -33.04 17.77 -3.39
N ALA A 71 -31.99 17.71 -4.22
CA ALA A 71 -31.83 18.61 -5.37
C ALA A 71 -32.94 18.43 -6.42
N LEU A 72 -33.38 17.19 -6.68
CA LEU A 72 -34.48 16.91 -7.61
C LEU A 72 -35.82 17.38 -7.06
N ASP A 73 -36.07 17.17 -5.77
CA ASP A 73 -37.30 17.59 -5.09
C ASP A 73 -37.43 19.12 -5.08
N GLN A 74 -36.37 19.83 -4.70
CA GLN A 74 -36.32 21.30 -4.75
C GLN A 74 -36.54 21.86 -6.15
N GLY A 75 -36.09 21.14 -7.19
CA GLY A 75 -36.31 21.50 -8.58
C GLY A 75 -37.68 21.12 -9.14
N GLY A 76 -38.54 20.45 -8.36
CA GLY A 76 -39.84 19.94 -8.81
C GLY A 76 -39.74 18.78 -9.83
N ASN A 77 -38.59 18.12 -9.90
CA ASN A 77 -38.28 17.08 -10.89
C ASN A 77 -38.32 15.66 -10.32
N LEU A 78 -38.57 15.47 -9.03
CA LEU A 78 -38.60 14.15 -8.40
C LEU A 78 -39.90 13.40 -8.75
N THR A 79 -39.86 12.58 -9.80
CA THR A 79 -40.97 11.67 -10.12
C THR A 79 -40.86 10.36 -9.32
N PRO A 80 -41.95 9.60 -9.15
CA PRO A 80 -41.92 8.28 -8.51
C PRO A 80 -40.91 7.32 -9.16
N GLU A 81 -40.76 7.38 -10.49
CA GLU A 81 -39.83 6.55 -11.24
C GLU A 81 -38.37 6.94 -10.98
N LEU A 82 -38.07 8.24 -10.89
CA LEU A 82 -36.73 8.74 -10.55
C LEU A 82 -36.37 8.42 -9.10
N ASP A 83 -37.33 8.53 -8.18
CA ASP A 83 -37.12 8.18 -6.78
C ASP A 83 -36.82 6.67 -6.63
N GLN A 84 -37.57 5.82 -7.33
CA GLN A 84 -37.31 4.38 -7.38
C GLN A 84 -35.95 4.05 -8.02
N ALA A 85 -35.58 4.72 -9.11
CA ALA A 85 -34.29 4.53 -9.77
C ALA A 85 -33.12 4.95 -8.86
N LEU A 86 -33.25 6.05 -8.13
CA LEU A 86 -32.24 6.49 -7.15
C LEU A 86 -32.12 5.53 -5.98
N ALA A 87 -33.23 5.03 -5.46
CA ALA A 87 -33.24 4.02 -4.40
C ALA A 87 -32.55 2.72 -4.84
N ALA A 88 -32.71 2.33 -6.09
CA ALA A 88 -32.09 1.13 -6.68
C ALA A 88 -30.62 1.33 -7.10
N ALA A 89 -30.12 2.57 -7.14
CA ALA A 89 -28.77 2.86 -7.63
C ALA A 89 -27.68 2.32 -6.67
N GLU A 90 -26.89 1.36 -7.13
CA GLU A 90 -25.88 0.68 -6.29
C GLU A 90 -24.48 1.30 -6.32
N THR A 91 -24.24 2.24 -7.25
CA THR A 91 -22.94 2.89 -7.48
C THR A 91 -23.07 4.40 -7.57
N LEU A 92 -21.99 5.11 -7.24
CA LEU A 92 -21.94 6.56 -7.37
C LEU A 92 -22.18 6.99 -8.83
N GLN A 93 -21.60 6.28 -9.78
CA GLN A 93 -21.76 6.55 -11.21
C GLN A 93 -23.24 6.47 -11.64
N THR A 94 -24.00 5.49 -11.15
CA THR A 94 -25.44 5.39 -11.46
C THR A 94 -26.22 6.58 -10.91
N ILE A 95 -25.91 7.04 -9.70
CA ILE A 95 -26.52 8.24 -9.11
C ILE A 95 -26.20 9.48 -9.95
N GLU A 96 -24.93 9.64 -10.35
CA GLU A 96 -24.51 10.77 -11.19
C GLU A 96 -25.16 10.72 -12.59
N ASP A 97 -25.30 9.54 -13.20
CA ASP A 97 -25.97 9.37 -14.49
C ASP A 97 -27.47 9.73 -14.40
N ILE A 98 -28.15 9.42 -13.28
CA ILE A 98 -29.56 9.82 -13.03
C ILE A 98 -29.67 11.33 -12.84
N TYR A 99 -28.74 11.93 -12.12
CA TYR A 99 -28.75 13.36 -11.82
C TYR A 99 -28.33 14.25 -13.01
N LEU A 100 -27.56 13.70 -13.95
CA LEU A 100 -26.93 14.43 -15.06
C LEU A 100 -27.89 15.38 -15.83
N PRO A 101 -29.13 14.99 -16.20
CA PRO A 101 -30.04 15.87 -16.92
C PRO A 101 -30.46 17.12 -16.13
N PHE A 102 -30.42 17.05 -14.81
CA PHE A 102 -30.89 18.09 -13.88
C PHE A 102 -29.76 18.95 -13.32
N ARG A 103 -28.52 18.54 -13.56
CA ARG A 103 -27.33 19.26 -13.10
C ARG A 103 -27.24 20.62 -13.80
N PRO A 104 -26.92 21.73 -13.10
CA PRO A 104 -26.67 23.02 -13.74
C PRO A 104 -25.55 22.91 -14.79
N LYS A 105 -25.81 23.38 -16.03
CA LYS A 105 -24.84 23.28 -17.14
C LYS A 105 -24.40 24.66 -17.63
N ARG A 106 -23.17 24.71 -18.14
CA ARG A 106 -22.65 25.84 -18.94
C ARG A 106 -23.38 25.89 -20.27
N ARG A 107 -23.61 27.10 -20.81
CA ARG A 107 -24.33 27.38 -22.07
C ARG A 107 -23.97 26.44 -23.23
N THR A 108 -24.65 25.28 -23.33
CA THR A 108 -24.47 24.26 -24.38
C THR A 108 -25.28 24.61 -25.63
N ARG A 109 -25.04 23.91 -26.76
CA ARG A 109 -25.87 24.07 -27.97
C ARG A 109 -27.36 23.79 -27.69
N ALA A 110 -27.63 22.74 -26.91
CA ALA A 110 -28.98 22.42 -26.48
C ALA A 110 -29.57 23.49 -25.55
N GLN A 111 -28.79 24.05 -24.62
CA GLN A 111 -29.26 25.17 -23.79
C GLN A 111 -29.57 26.41 -24.62
N VAL A 112 -28.72 26.77 -25.59
CA VAL A 112 -29.02 27.87 -26.53
C VAL A 112 -30.32 27.59 -27.28
N ALA A 113 -30.53 26.38 -27.78
CA ALA A 113 -31.79 26.01 -28.43
C ALA A 113 -33.01 26.06 -27.47
N ARG A 114 -32.84 25.73 -26.19
CA ARG A 114 -33.89 25.90 -25.17
C ARG A 114 -34.19 27.38 -24.87
N GLU A 115 -33.16 28.23 -24.81
CA GLU A 115 -33.30 29.69 -24.69
C GLU A 115 -34.08 30.28 -25.88
N LEU A 116 -33.95 29.68 -27.07
CA LEU A 116 -34.71 30.03 -28.27
C LEU A 116 -36.14 29.42 -28.31
N GLY A 117 -36.57 28.72 -27.26
CA GLY A 117 -37.92 28.14 -27.18
C GLY A 117 -38.12 26.86 -27.99
N LEU A 118 -37.06 26.17 -28.42
CA LEU A 118 -37.14 24.98 -29.29
C LEU A 118 -37.38 23.66 -28.53
N GLN A 119 -37.51 23.70 -27.20
CA GLN A 119 -37.76 22.52 -26.37
C GLN A 119 -39.03 21.75 -26.79
N PRO A 120 -40.19 22.39 -27.02
CA PRO A 120 -41.40 21.66 -27.43
C PRO A 120 -41.26 21.00 -28.82
N LEU A 121 -40.47 21.59 -29.72
CA LEU A 121 -40.17 20.99 -31.02
C LEU A 121 -39.36 19.70 -30.87
N ALA A 122 -38.34 19.71 -30.00
CA ALA A 122 -37.56 18.50 -29.70
C ALA A 122 -38.39 17.40 -29.04
N GLU A 123 -39.34 17.77 -28.15
CA GLU A 123 -40.28 16.84 -27.53
C GLU A 123 -41.23 16.22 -28.55
N LEU A 124 -41.77 17.00 -29.50
CA LEU A 124 -42.60 16.47 -30.59
C LEU A 124 -41.84 15.45 -31.45
N LEU A 125 -40.56 15.69 -31.73
CA LEU A 125 -39.70 14.77 -32.46
C LEU A 125 -39.47 13.47 -31.67
N LEU A 126 -39.12 13.57 -30.38
CA LEU A 126 -38.88 12.41 -29.51
C LEU A 126 -40.15 11.59 -29.23
N ALA A 127 -41.29 12.25 -29.08
CA ALA A 127 -42.60 11.62 -28.88
C ALA A 127 -43.17 11.00 -30.17
N ARG A 128 -42.50 11.20 -31.31
CA ARG A 128 -42.91 10.72 -32.65
C ARG A 128 -44.26 11.27 -33.11
N GLN A 129 -44.58 12.49 -32.70
CA GLN A 129 -45.85 13.14 -33.02
C GLN A 129 -45.76 14.07 -34.25
N ALA A 130 -44.56 14.29 -34.77
CA ALA A 130 -44.30 15.19 -35.91
C ALA A 130 -44.43 14.51 -37.29
N GLY A 131 -44.23 13.19 -37.39
CA GLY A 131 -44.01 12.51 -38.67
C GLY A 131 -45.20 12.46 -39.64
N GLY A 132 -46.42 12.76 -39.18
CA GLY A 132 -47.64 12.82 -40.01
C GLY A 132 -47.97 14.20 -40.59
N ARG A 133 -47.13 15.21 -40.33
CA ARG A 133 -47.31 16.60 -40.78
C ARG A 133 -46.11 17.04 -41.63
N SER A 134 -46.23 18.15 -42.37
CA SER A 134 -45.08 18.71 -43.08
C SER A 134 -44.07 19.32 -42.08
N PRO A 135 -42.76 19.32 -42.39
CA PRO A 135 -41.76 20.04 -41.58
C PRO A 135 -42.12 21.50 -41.35
N GLU A 136 -42.66 22.17 -42.36
CA GLU A 136 -43.07 23.56 -42.34
C GLU A 136 -44.18 23.80 -41.30
N ASP A 137 -45.23 22.97 -41.31
CA ASP A 137 -46.36 23.11 -40.38
C ASP A 137 -45.94 22.87 -38.92
N VAL A 138 -45.01 21.95 -38.70
CA VAL A 138 -44.51 21.61 -37.36
C VAL A 138 -43.57 22.69 -36.84
N CYS A 139 -42.73 23.27 -37.70
CA CYS A 139 -41.74 24.28 -37.31
C CYS A 139 -42.30 25.71 -37.27
N ALA A 140 -43.40 26.01 -37.98
CA ALA A 140 -43.99 27.35 -38.07
C ALA A 140 -44.17 28.08 -36.71
N PRO A 141 -44.62 27.42 -35.62
CA PRO A 141 -44.77 28.07 -34.31
C PRO A 141 -43.45 28.50 -33.65
N PHE A 142 -42.31 28.01 -34.15
CA PHE A 142 -40.98 28.18 -33.56
C PHE A 142 -40.09 29.13 -34.37
N LEU A 143 -40.59 29.67 -35.49
CA LEU A 143 -39.84 30.61 -36.33
C LEU A 143 -39.91 32.02 -35.75
N GLY A 144 -38.82 32.77 -35.90
CA GLY A 144 -38.69 34.14 -35.44
C GLY A 144 -37.37 34.77 -35.87
N GLU A 145 -37.05 35.95 -35.33
CA GLU A 145 -35.83 36.69 -35.70
C GLU A 145 -34.54 35.87 -35.45
N GLN A 146 -34.50 35.11 -34.36
CA GLN A 146 -33.34 34.27 -33.99
C GLN A 146 -33.42 32.83 -34.55
N VAL A 147 -34.57 32.43 -35.11
CA VAL A 147 -34.80 31.12 -35.73
C VAL A 147 -35.43 31.38 -37.11
N PRO A 148 -34.62 31.76 -38.11
CA PRO A 148 -35.12 32.39 -39.34
C PRO A 148 -35.83 31.44 -40.30
N ASP A 149 -35.56 30.14 -40.20
CA ASP A 149 -36.10 29.13 -41.11
C ASP A 149 -36.28 27.76 -40.43
N VAL A 150 -36.94 26.85 -41.16
CA VAL A 150 -37.18 25.46 -40.74
C VAL A 150 -35.87 24.73 -40.44
N ALA A 151 -34.80 25.00 -41.20
CA ALA A 151 -33.52 24.35 -41.00
C ALA A 151 -32.87 24.73 -39.66
N ALA A 152 -32.96 26.00 -39.26
CA ALA A 152 -32.50 26.51 -37.97
C ALA A 152 -33.32 25.92 -36.81
N ALA A 153 -34.65 25.86 -36.95
CA ALA A 153 -35.52 25.27 -35.95
C ALA A 153 -35.19 23.78 -35.73
N LEU A 154 -35.06 23.01 -36.82
CA LEU A 154 -34.70 21.60 -36.77
C LEU A 154 -33.27 21.39 -36.25
N ALA A 155 -32.31 22.25 -36.60
CA ALA A 155 -30.96 22.17 -36.07
C ALA A 155 -30.92 22.35 -34.55
N GLY A 156 -31.61 23.35 -34.02
CA GLY A 156 -31.70 23.56 -32.57
C GLY A 156 -32.46 22.43 -31.87
N ALA A 157 -33.55 21.93 -32.47
CA ALA A 157 -34.26 20.77 -31.93
C ALA A 157 -33.36 19.52 -31.92
N ARG A 158 -32.56 19.27 -32.98
CA ARG A 158 -31.58 18.18 -33.02
C ARG A 158 -30.54 18.29 -31.91
N ASP A 159 -30.04 19.49 -31.61
CA ASP A 159 -29.10 19.70 -30.50
C ASP A 159 -29.70 19.32 -29.14
N ILE A 160 -30.98 19.64 -28.90
CA ILE A 160 -31.71 19.22 -27.69
C ILE A 160 -31.90 17.71 -27.67
N VAL A 161 -32.34 17.09 -28.78
CA VAL A 161 -32.51 15.63 -28.89
C VAL A 161 -31.20 14.89 -28.66
N ALA A 162 -30.10 15.38 -29.25
CA ALA A 162 -28.76 14.81 -29.10
C ALA A 162 -28.32 14.79 -27.63
N GLU A 163 -28.52 15.90 -26.90
CA GLU A 163 -28.20 15.99 -25.47
C GLU A 163 -29.10 15.08 -24.64
N THR A 164 -30.43 15.11 -24.86
CA THR A 164 -31.39 14.29 -24.11
C THR A 164 -31.09 12.79 -24.25
N VAL A 165 -30.81 12.31 -25.46
CA VAL A 165 -30.49 10.88 -25.69
C VAL A 165 -29.13 10.52 -25.07
N ALA A 166 -28.11 11.37 -25.23
CA ALA A 166 -26.76 11.11 -24.71
C ALA A 166 -26.69 11.12 -23.17
N GLU A 167 -27.58 11.87 -22.50
CA GLU A 167 -27.65 11.96 -21.04
C GLU A 167 -28.66 11.00 -20.41
N THR A 168 -29.45 10.29 -21.21
CA THR A 168 -30.37 9.28 -20.68
C THR A 168 -29.58 8.19 -19.94
N ALA A 169 -29.80 8.05 -18.62
CA ALA A 169 -29.05 7.13 -17.76
C ALA A 169 -29.02 5.69 -18.30
N SER A 170 -30.16 5.17 -18.76
CA SER A 170 -30.25 3.82 -19.33
C SER A 170 -29.45 3.66 -20.64
N VAL A 171 -29.33 4.72 -21.45
CA VAL A 171 -28.50 4.73 -22.68
C VAL A 171 -27.03 4.74 -22.31
N ARG A 172 -26.62 5.62 -21.39
CA ARG A 172 -25.23 5.70 -20.89
C ARG A 172 -24.77 4.35 -20.34
N GLN A 173 -25.56 3.76 -19.46
CA GLN A 173 -25.24 2.46 -18.86
C GLN A 173 -25.12 1.36 -19.91
N ALA A 174 -26.07 1.26 -20.85
CA ALA A 174 -26.05 0.24 -21.89
C ALA A 174 -24.83 0.36 -22.83
N VAL A 175 -24.48 1.59 -23.24
CA VAL A 175 -23.30 1.84 -24.08
C VAL A 175 -22.01 1.58 -23.29
N ARG A 176 -21.91 2.06 -22.04
CA ARG A 176 -20.74 1.82 -21.18
C ARG A 176 -20.45 0.34 -21.02
N GLU A 177 -21.46 -0.46 -20.67
CA GLU A 177 -21.29 -1.90 -20.48
C GLU A 177 -20.94 -2.63 -21.77
N ALA A 178 -21.55 -2.23 -22.89
CA ALA A 178 -21.24 -2.83 -24.16
C ALA A 178 -19.80 -2.50 -24.62
N VAL A 179 -19.37 -1.24 -24.50
CA VAL A 179 -17.98 -0.82 -24.78
C VAL A 179 -17.00 -1.54 -23.86
N ARG A 180 -17.27 -1.61 -22.55
CA ARG A 180 -16.46 -2.35 -21.58
C ARG A 180 -16.19 -3.79 -22.03
N ARG A 181 -17.22 -4.45 -22.57
CA ARG A 181 -17.16 -5.86 -22.97
C ARG A 181 -16.47 -6.10 -24.31
N THR A 182 -16.63 -5.20 -25.28
CA THR A 182 -16.27 -5.45 -26.68
C THR A 182 -15.14 -4.57 -27.23
N ALA A 183 -14.77 -3.48 -26.56
CA ALA A 183 -13.74 -2.57 -27.03
C ALA A 183 -12.32 -3.13 -26.85
N ASN A 184 -11.42 -2.65 -27.70
CA ASN A 184 -9.98 -2.84 -27.56
C ASN A 184 -9.32 -1.53 -27.13
N VAL A 185 -8.31 -1.63 -26.29
CA VAL A 185 -7.38 -0.54 -26.01
C VAL A 185 -6.28 -0.62 -27.07
N ARG A 186 -6.10 0.46 -27.82
CA ARG A 186 -5.01 0.61 -28.78
C ARG A 186 -4.04 1.67 -28.28
N VAL A 187 -2.76 1.31 -28.23
CA VAL A 187 -1.69 2.21 -27.83
C VAL A 187 -0.68 2.29 -28.95
N ALA A 188 -0.29 3.52 -29.27
CA ALA A 188 0.71 3.81 -30.30
C ALA A 188 1.75 4.80 -29.78
N ARG A 189 2.96 4.72 -30.33
CA ARG A 189 3.97 5.75 -30.12
C ARG A 189 3.59 7.02 -30.87
N LYS A 190 3.75 8.19 -30.24
CA LYS A 190 3.60 9.49 -30.90
C LYS A 190 4.81 9.77 -31.81
N GLU A 191 4.54 10.27 -33.01
CA GLU A 191 5.58 10.64 -33.96
C GLU A 191 6.46 11.77 -33.42
N GLY A 192 7.77 11.72 -33.72
CA GLY A 192 8.72 12.77 -33.36
C GLY A 192 9.18 12.81 -31.90
N VAL A 193 8.73 11.90 -31.03
CA VAL A 193 9.12 11.84 -29.61
C VAL A 193 10.18 10.77 -29.37
N ALA A 194 11.29 11.13 -28.73
CA ALA A 194 12.39 10.22 -28.40
C ALA A 194 12.08 9.39 -27.13
N ASP A 195 12.38 8.09 -27.17
CA ASP A 195 12.49 7.21 -26.00
C ASP A 195 13.80 6.42 -26.15
N GLU A 196 14.90 7.09 -25.82
CA GLU A 196 16.28 6.63 -26.08
C GLU A 196 16.59 5.27 -25.41
N LYS A 197 15.91 4.98 -24.30
CA LYS A 197 16.09 3.73 -23.53
C LYS A 197 15.12 2.62 -23.94
N GLY A 198 14.18 2.89 -24.83
CA GLY A 198 13.13 1.95 -25.22
C GLY A 198 12.24 1.55 -24.04
N THR A 199 12.00 2.46 -23.10
CA THR A 199 11.22 2.25 -21.87
C THR A 199 9.82 1.72 -22.19
N TYR A 200 9.20 2.24 -23.25
CA TYR A 200 7.83 1.92 -23.66
C TYR A 200 7.77 1.03 -24.91
N GLN A 201 8.87 0.36 -25.27
CA GLN A 201 8.96 -0.42 -26.51
C GLN A 201 7.84 -1.47 -26.63
N ALA A 202 7.43 -2.08 -25.51
CA ALA A 202 6.32 -3.05 -25.49
C ALA A 202 4.95 -2.45 -25.86
N TYR A 203 4.83 -1.12 -25.91
CA TYR A 203 3.57 -0.39 -26.11
C TYR A 203 3.54 0.45 -27.40
N TYR A 204 4.60 0.43 -28.23
CA TYR A 204 4.64 1.23 -29.45
C TYR A 204 3.59 0.84 -30.49
N GLU A 205 3.24 -0.44 -30.54
CA GLU A 205 2.17 -1.01 -31.38
C GLU A 205 1.41 -2.05 -30.56
N PHE A 206 0.61 -1.59 -29.60
CA PHE A 206 -0.07 -2.47 -28.65
C PHE A 206 -1.59 -2.42 -28.85
N SER A 207 -2.22 -3.60 -28.81
CA SER A 207 -3.67 -3.73 -28.80
C SER A 207 -4.10 -4.90 -27.92
N GLN A 208 -5.08 -4.68 -27.05
CA GLN A 208 -5.64 -5.72 -26.18
C GLN A 208 -7.11 -5.42 -25.85
N PRO A 209 -7.98 -6.44 -25.63
CA PRO A 209 -9.33 -6.20 -25.12
C PRO A 209 -9.33 -5.40 -23.83
N LEU A 210 -10.20 -4.38 -23.75
CA LEU A 210 -10.29 -3.44 -22.63
C LEU A 210 -10.46 -4.16 -21.28
N LYS A 211 -11.38 -5.13 -21.22
CA LYS A 211 -11.64 -5.96 -20.03
C LYS A 211 -10.47 -6.83 -19.56
N ALA A 212 -9.47 -7.04 -20.40
CA ALA A 212 -8.34 -7.92 -20.13
C ALA A 212 -7.04 -7.14 -19.83
N LEU A 213 -7.09 -5.81 -19.81
CA LEU A 213 -5.92 -4.97 -19.57
C LEU A 213 -5.51 -5.06 -18.09
N PRO A 214 -4.29 -5.56 -17.78
CA PRO A 214 -3.83 -5.68 -16.39
C PRO A 214 -3.51 -4.33 -15.73
N PRO A 215 -3.71 -4.19 -14.41
CA PRO A 215 -3.38 -3.00 -13.63
C PRO A 215 -2.03 -2.34 -13.94
N TYR A 216 -0.93 -3.09 -13.86
CA TYR A 216 0.41 -2.54 -14.07
C TYR A 216 0.61 -2.01 -15.51
N ARG A 217 -0.09 -2.56 -16.51
CA ARG A 217 -0.03 -2.04 -17.89
C ARG A 217 -0.80 -0.75 -18.01
N THR A 218 -1.96 -0.63 -17.35
CA THR A 218 -2.71 0.63 -17.28
C THR A 218 -1.82 1.75 -16.73
N LEU A 219 -1.12 1.52 -15.62
CA LEU A 219 -0.20 2.52 -15.05
C LEU A 219 0.97 2.85 -16.00
N ALA A 220 1.56 1.84 -16.63
CA ALA A 220 2.64 2.05 -17.61
C ALA A 220 2.18 2.90 -18.81
N ILE A 221 0.99 2.62 -19.36
CA ILE A 221 0.42 3.35 -20.48
C ILE A 221 0.06 4.78 -20.07
N ASN A 222 -0.62 4.95 -18.93
CA ASN A 222 -0.96 6.27 -18.38
C ASN A 222 0.30 7.14 -18.21
N ARG A 223 1.38 6.55 -17.68
CA ARG A 223 2.67 7.23 -17.55
C ARG A 223 3.24 7.62 -18.90
N GLY A 224 3.29 6.70 -19.86
CA GLY A 224 3.82 6.98 -21.21
C GLY A 224 3.00 8.03 -21.96
N GLU A 225 1.68 8.10 -21.74
CA GLU A 225 0.84 9.17 -22.28
C GLU A 225 1.13 10.53 -21.62
N ARG A 226 1.30 10.55 -20.29
CA ARG A 226 1.64 11.76 -19.53
C ARG A 226 3.03 12.30 -19.87
N GLU A 227 4.00 11.43 -20.15
CA GLU A 227 5.33 11.79 -20.65
C GLU A 227 5.31 12.16 -22.15
N GLY A 228 4.17 12.02 -22.83
CA GLY A 228 4.01 12.42 -24.23
C GLY A 228 4.57 11.42 -25.24
N VAL A 229 5.01 10.23 -24.82
CA VAL A 229 5.58 9.20 -25.70
C VAL A 229 4.48 8.37 -26.37
N LEU A 230 3.38 8.11 -25.64
CA LEU A 230 2.29 7.24 -26.09
C LEU A 230 0.99 8.03 -26.34
N SER A 231 0.11 7.45 -27.14
CA SER A 231 -1.31 7.80 -27.26
C SER A 231 -2.16 6.55 -27.04
N LEU A 232 -3.24 6.66 -26.27
CA LEU A 232 -4.23 5.62 -26.06
C LEU A 232 -5.56 5.99 -26.72
N ASP A 233 -6.18 5.00 -27.38
CA ASP A 233 -7.55 5.06 -27.90
C ASP A 233 -8.36 3.82 -27.44
N ILE A 234 -9.66 4.00 -27.20
CA ILE A 234 -10.60 2.91 -26.90
C ILE A 234 -11.44 2.64 -28.17
N GLU A 235 -10.96 1.72 -28.99
CA GLU A 235 -11.60 1.36 -30.24
C GLU A 235 -12.87 0.52 -29.98
N SER A 236 -14.02 1.03 -30.42
CA SER A 236 -15.32 0.38 -30.29
C SER A 236 -16.14 0.50 -31.58
N ASN A 237 -17.10 -0.41 -31.78
CA ASN A 237 -17.96 -0.40 -32.97
C ASN A 237 -19.08 0.65 -32.81
N GLN A 238 -18.72 1.92 -33.01
CA GLN A 238 -19.61 3.06 -32.85
C GLN A 238 -20.86 2.98 -33.74
N GLU A 239 -20.71 2.55 -34.99
CA GLU A 239 -21.83 2.47 -35.95
C GLU A 239 -22.88 1.43 -35.52
N ALA A 240 -22.48 0.32 -34.91
CA ALA A 240 -23.43 -0.63 -34.33
C ALA A 240 -24.24 -0.02 -33.16
N PHE A 241 -23.60 0.79 -32.31
CA PHE A 241 -24.27 1.49 -31.22
C PHE A 241 -25.23 2.56 -31.72
N ILE A 242 -24.79 3.39 -32.67
CA ILE A 242 -25.62 4.40 -33.33
C ILE A 242 -26.84 3.74 -33.96
N GLY A 243 -26.65 2.68 -34.74
CA GLY A 243 -27.76 1.97 -35.39
C GLY A 243 -28.76 1.37 -34.38
N SER A 244 -28.28 0.89 -33.22
CA SER A 244 -29.15 0.40 -32.14
C SER A 244 -30.00 1.53 -31.53
N LEU A 245 -29.37 2.67 -31.22
CA LEU A 245 -30.08 3.84 -30.67
C LEU A 245 -31.05 4.44 -31.68
N GLN A 246 -30.66 4.52 -32.95
CA GLN A 246 -31.53 4.97 -34.03
C GLN A 246 -32.78 4.08 -34.14
N ARG A 247 -32.65 2.75 -34.08
CA ARG A 247 -33.82 1.85 -34.03
C ARG A 247 -34.69 2.06 -32.79
N ARG A 248 -34.07 2.34 -31.63
CA ARG A 248 -34.79 2.59 -30.38
C ARG A 248 -35.60 3.88 -30.43
N TYR A 249 -35.03 4.97 -30.94
CA TYR A 249 -35.63 6.31 -30.89
C TYR A 249 -36.42 6.66 -32.16
N ALA A 250 -36.01 6.19 -33.33
CA ALA A 250 -36.59 6.50 -34.64
C ALA A 250 -36.67 5.25 -35.55
N PRO A 251 -37.57 4.29 -35.26
CA PRO A 251 -37.76 3.08 -36.07
C PRO A 251 -38.51 3.32 -37.39
N GLY A 252 -39.13 4.49 -37.57
CA GLY A 252 -39.92 4.82 -38.74
C GLY A 252 -39.07 5.34 -39.92
N GLN A 253 -39.77 5.81 -40.96
CA GLN A 253 -39.18 6.38 -42.18
C GLN A 253 -39.66 7.81 -42.46
N SER A 254 -40.27 8.48 -41.48
CA SER A 254 -40.70 9.87 -41.67
C SER A 254 -39.51 10.82 -41.74
N TRP A 255 -39.72 12.04 -42.23
CA TRP A 255 -38.71 13.10 -42.18
C TRP A 255 -38.27 13.38 -40.73
N ALA A 256 -39.20 13.33 -39.77
CA ALA A 256 -38.93 13.51 -38.35
C ALA A 256 -38.06 12.38 -37.78
N ASP A 257 -38.27 11.13 -38.23
CA ASP A 257 -37.35 10.01 -37.91
C ASP A 257 -35.96 10.27 -38.49
N GLY A 258 -35.85 10.88 -39.68
CA GLY A 258 -34.59 11.34 -40.25
C GLY A 258 -33.85 12.32 -39.35
N GLU A 259 -34.55 13.33 -38.84
CA GLU A 259 -34.02 14.34 -37.92
C GLU A 259 -33.55 13.72 -36.59
N VAL A 260 -34.35 12.83 -36.00
CA VAL A 260 -33.97 12.12 -34.77
C VAL A 260 -32.77 11.20 -35.02
N ARG A 261 -32.71 10.49 -36.16
CA ARG A 261 -31.56 9.64 -36.51
C ARG A 261 -30.27 10.46 -36.63
N ALA A 262 -30.33 11.64 -37.24
CA ALA A 262 -29.20 12.56 -37.34
C ALA A 262 -28.77 13.08 -35.95
N ALA A 263 -29.72 13.49 -35.11
CA ALA A 263 -29.46 13.93 -33.74
C ALA A 263 -28.83 12.83 -32.88
N VAL A 264 -29.32 11.59 -32.98
CA VAL A 264 -28.76 10.44 -32.24
C VAL A 264 -27.33 10.13 -32.68
N ALA A 265 -27.04 10.19 -33.98
CA ALA A 265 -25.69 9.94 -34.49
C ALA A 265 -24.70 11.02 -34.04
N ASP A 266 -25.09 12.30 -34.13
CA ASP A 266 -24.27 13.41 -33.63
C ASP A 266 -24.09 13.35 -32.11
N GLY A 267 -25.18 13.19 -31.35
CA GLY A 267 -25.14 13.07 -29.89
C GLY A 267 -24.28 11.89 -29.42
N PHE A 268 -24.31 10.76 -30.13
CA PHE A 268 -23.42 9.65 -29.85
C PHE A 268 -21.95 10.03 -30.02
N LYS A 269 -21.57 10.55 -31.21
CA LYS A 269 -20.17 10.84 -31.55
C LYS A 269 -19.59 11.98 -30.72
N ARG A 270 -20.38 13.04 -30.51
CA ARG A 270 -19.93 14.30 -29.89
C ARG A 270 -20.02 14.29 -28.36
N LEU A 271 -21.02 13.61 -27.79
CA LEU A 271 -21.33 13.69 -26.36
C LEU A 271 -21.12 12.35 -25.66
N LEU A 272 -21.77 11.29 -26.16
CA LEU A 272 -21.83 10.02 -25.45
C LEU A 272 -20.49 9.26 -25.49
N ALA A 273 -19.92 9.03 -26.68
CA ALA A 273 -18.70 8.24 -26.83
C ALA A 273 -17.51 8.84 -26.05
N PRO A 274 -17.20 10.15 -26.13
CA PRO A 274 -16.12 10.75 -25.33
C PRO A 274 -16.38 10.74 -23.82
N ALA A 275 -17.65 10.75 -23.40
CA ALA A 275 -17.99 10.60 -21.98
C ALA A 275 -17.76 9.16 -21.51
N ILE A 276 -18.22 8.16 -22.27
CA ILE A 276 -18.02 6.75 -21.95
C ILE A 276 -16.54 6.36 -21.94
N GLU A 277 -15.75 6.87 -22.89
CA GLU A 277 -14.30 6.65 -22.90
C GLU A 277 -13.65 7.18 -21.62
N ARG A 278 -13.96 8.42 -21.22
CA ARG A 278 -13.45 9.01 -19.97
C ARG A 278 -13.86 8.21 -18.74
N ASP A 279 -15.12 7.78 -18.66
CA ASP A 279 -15.63 6.96 -17.56
C ASP A 279 -14.83 5.64 -17.46
N LEU A 280 -14.64 4.93 -18.57
CA LEU A 280 -13.93 3.64 -18.60
C LEU A 280 -12.43 3.79 -18.32
N ARG A 281 -11.79 4.87 -18.80
CA ARG A 281 -10.39 5.18 -18.49
C ARG A 281 -10.21 5.51 -17.00
N ALA A 282 -11.13 6.25 -16.41
CA ALA A 282 -11.12 6.54 -14.99
C ALA A 282 -11.29 5.26 -14.16
N GLU A 283 -12.22 4.38 -14.55
CA GLU A 283 -12.42 3.07 -13.91
C GLU A 283 -11.16 2.20 -13.97
N LEU A 284 -10.53 2.08 -15.15
CA LEU A 284 -9.27 1.37 -15.32
C LEU A 284 -8.17 1.93 -14.42
N THR A 285 -8.04 3.25 -14.39
CA THR A 285 -7.02 3.93 -13.60
C THR A 285 -7.25 3.69 -12.12
N GLN A 286 -8.47 3.88 -11.63
CA GLN A 286 -8.83 3.63 -10.24
C GLN A 286 -8.56 2.17 -9.85
N ALA A 287 -8.97 1.21 -10.67
CA ALA A 287 -8.70 -0.21 -10.42
C ALA A 287 -7.18 -0.50 -10.38
N ALA A 288 -6.42 0.13 -11.27
CA ALA A 288 -4.98 -0.05 -11.34
C ALA A 288 -4.24 0.56 -10.13
N GLU A 289 -4.65 1.74 -9.69
CA GLU A 289 -4.13 2.40 -8.50
C GLU A 289 -4.42 1.57 -7.24
N GLN A 290 -5.67 1.14 -7.03
CA GLN A 290 -6.05 0.32 -5.87
C GLN A 290 -5.24 -0.98 -5.81
N HIS A 291 -5.06 -1.64 -6.95
CA HIS A 291 -4.23 -2.83 -7.04
C HIS A 291 -2.76 -2.55 -6.70
N ALA A 292 -2.19 -1.46 -7.21
CA ALA A 292 -0.82 -1.07 -6.90
C ALA A 292 -0.63 -0.76 -5.40
N LEU A 293 -1.62 -0.13 -4.75
CA LEU A 293 -1.58 0.14 -3.32
C LEU A 293 -1.48 -1.15 -2.48
N VAL A 294 -2.10 -2.26 -2.91
CA VAL A 294 -1.96 -3.56 -2.25
C VAL A 294 -0.52 -4.06 -2.32
N ILE A 295 0.11 -3.97 -3.49
CA ILE A 295 1.51 -4.39 -3.68
C ILE A 295 2.46 -3.52 -2.86
N PHE A 296 2.28 -2.19 -2.92
CA PHE A 296 3.10 -1.25 -2.15
C PHE A 296 2.98 -1.49 -0.65
N ALA A 297 1.76 -1.78 -0.17
CA ALA A 297 1.53 -2.11 1.23
C ALA A 297 2.28 -3.39 1.65
N ALA A 298 2.24 -4.43 0.83
CA ALA A 298 2.94 -5.69 1.11
C ALA A 298 4.47 -5.50 1.08
N ASN A 299 5.00 -4.76 0.11
CA ASN A 299 6.43 -4.46 0.02
C ASN A 299 6.92 -3.65 1.24
N LEU A 300 6.18 -2.60 1.62
CA LEU A 300 6.50 -1.82 2.82
C LEU A 300 6.45 -2.68 4.07
N ARG A 301 5.43 -3.54 4.21
CA ARG A 301 5.32 -4.45 5.35
C ARG A 301 6.52 -5.38 5.45
N GLY A 302 6.93 -6.01 4.34
CA GLY A 302 8.12 -6.86 4.29
C GLY A 302 9.38 -6.11 4.71
N LEU A 303 9.56 -4.87 4.20
CA LEU A 303 10.68 -4.01 4.58
C LEU A 303 10.71 -3.67 6.09
N LEU A 304 9.56 -3.34 6.68
CA LEU A 304 9.47 -2.96 8.09
C LEU A 304 9.65 -4.15 9.04
N LEU A 305 9.22 -5.35 8.62
CA LEU A 305 9.24 -6.55 9.46
C LEU A 305 10.51 -7.39 9.29
N GLN A 306 11.55 -6.87 8.63
CA GLN A 306 12.84 -7.55 8.57
C GLN A 306 13.42 -7.80 9.98
N PRO A 307 14.10 -8.95 10.16
CA PRO A 307 14.69 -9.32 11.44
C PRO A 307 15.78 -8.33 11.87
N PRO A 308 15.72 -7.81 13.11
CA PRO A 308 16.70 -6.86 13.61
C PRO A 308 18.01 -7.54 14.03
N LEU A 309 19.16 -6.88 13.83
CA LEU A 309 20.47 -7.34 14.32
C LEU A 309 20.90 -6.58 15.59
N ARG A 310 20.20 -6.83 16.69
CA ARG A 310 20.38 -6.11 17.98
C ARG A 310 21.71 -6.40 18.66
N GLY A 311 22.17 -5.45 19.48
CA GLY A 311 23.32 -5.63 20.37
C GLY A 311 24.68 -5.66 19.67
N ARG A 312 24.73 -5.31 18.38
CA ARG A 312 25.97 -5.30 17.57
C ARG A 312 26.47 -3.86 17.37
N VAL A 313 27.79 -3.69 17.42
CA VAL A 313 28.44 -2.46 16.94
C VAL A 313 28.50 -2.51 15.41
N VAL A 314 27.89 -1.55 14.74
CA VAL A 314 27.72 -1.52 13.29
C VAL A 314 28.46 -0.32 12.70
N LEU A 315 29.17 -0.55 11.60
CA LEU A 315 29.72 0.51 10.76
C LEU A 315 28.81 0.71 9.54
N GLY A 316 28.14 1.86 9.47
CA GLY A 316 27.44 2.30 8.26
C GLY A 316 28.41 2.89 7.25
N VAL A 317 28.24 2.51 5.99
CA VAL A 317 29.00 3.03 4.86
C VAL A 317 28.02 3.55 3.81
N ASP A 318 28.01 4.87 3.63
CA ASP A 318 27.30 5.57 2.55
C ASP A 318 28.26 5.71 1.34
N PRO A 319 28.07 4.95 0.26
CA PRO A 319 29.01 4.93 -0.86
C PRO A 319 29.02 6.23 -1.67
N GLY A 320 30.18 6.58 -2.24
CA GLY A 320 30.26 7.71 -3.16
C GLY A 320 31.59 7.84 -3.88
N PHE A 321 31.54 8.26 -5.15
CA PHE A 321 32.76 8.55 -5.93
C PHE A 321 33.35 9.91 -5.57
N ARG A 322 32.71 11.00 -6.02
CA ARG A 322 33.25 12.37 -5.93
C ARG A 322 33.27 12.89 -4.50
N THR A 323 32.24 12.58 -3.72
CA THR A 323 32.09 13.05 -2.33
C THR A 323 32.68 12.06 -1.30
N GLY A 324 33.35 11.00 -1.77
CA GLY A 324 33.88 9.92 -0.93
C GLY A 324 32.80 9.01 -0.33
N CYS A 325 33.23 7.91 0.30
CA CYS A 325 32.36 7.05 1.09
C CYS A 325 32.40 7.50 2.56
N LYS A 326 31.23 7.79 3.13
CA LYS A 326 31.11 8.26 4.51
C LYS A 326 30.96 7.06 5.42
N LEU A 327 31.60 7.14 6.58
CA LEU A 327 31.66 6.09 7.59
C LEU A 327 31.00 6.60 8.86
N ALA A 328 30.18 5.77 9.51
CA ALA A 328 29.51 6.10 10.76
C ALA A 328 29.44 4.85 11.64
N VAL A 329 30.13 4.88 12.78
CA VAL A 329 30.06 3.81 13.77
C VAL A 329 28.92 4.10 14.73
N VAL A 330 28.03 3.13 14.88
CA VAL A 330 27.03 3.10 15.95
C VAL A 330 27.33 1.96 16.91
N ASP A 331 27.19 2.20 18.21
CA ASP A 331 27.38 1.16 19.22
C ASP A 331 26.19 0.19 19.28
N ALA A 332 26.23 -0.78 20.20
CA ALA A 332 25.19 -1.80 20.39
C ALA A 332 23.79 -1.23 20.71
N THR A 333 23.70 0.02 21.14
CA THR A 333 22.44 0.74 21.43
C THR A 333 21.97 1.62 20.28
N GLY A 334 22.77 1.74 19.22
CA GLY A 334 22.52 2.62 18.08
C GLY A 334 22.97 4.05 18.30
N LYS A 335 23.70 4.34 19.39
CA LYS A 335 24.30 5.66 19.61
C LYS A 335 25.44 5.87 18.63
N TYR A 336 25.48 7.04 17.99
CA TYR A 336 26.60 7.45 17.14
C TYR A 336 27.88 7.64 17.97
N VAL A 337 28.98 7.07 17.49
CA VAL A 337 30.27 7.06 18.19
C VAL A 337 31.31 7.89 17.47
N GLU A 338 31.54 7.60 16.19
CA GLU A 338 32.60 8.21 15.39
C GLU A 338 32.27 8.10 13.90
N GLY A 339 32.59 9.14 13.14
CA GLY A 339 32.48 9.18 11.70
C GLY A 339 33.84 9.36 11.03
N ALA A 340 33.93 8.96 9.76
CA ALA A 340 35.12 9.17 8.95
C ALA A 340 34.75 9.28 7.46
N LEU A 341 35.72 9.68 6.64
CA LEU A 341 35.56 9.80 5.19
C LEU A 341 36.70 9.08 4.50
N ILE A 342 36.37 8.19 3.57
CA ILE A 342 37.33 7.48 2.73
C ILE A 342 37.06 7.78 1.25
N TYR A 343 38.06 7.61 0.41
CA TYR A 343 37.93 7.86 -1.03
C TYR A 343 38.38 6.62 -1.81
N LEU A 344 37.51 6.11 -2.69
CA LEU A 344 37.75 4.88 -3.45
C LEU A 344 38.99 4.95 -4.36
N HIS A 345 39.36 6.16 -4.83
CA HIS A 345 40.57 6.36 -5.64
C HIS A 345 41.88 6.31 -4.81
N GLN A 346 41.80 6.29 -3.48
CA GLN A 346 42.93 6.15 -2.55
C GLN A 346 42.83 4.82 -1.80
N ALA A 347 42.77 3.70 -2.54
CA ALA A 347 42.41 2.39 -2.00
C ALA A 347 43.21 2.00 -0.74
N ASP A 348 44.55 2.08 -0.75
CA ASP A 348 45.37 1.68 0.39
C ASP A 348 45.07 2.50 1.66
N ARG A 349 44.90 3.81 1.51
CA ARG A 349 44.54 4.70 2.63
C ARG A 349 43.12 4.42 3.12
N ALA A 350 42.20 4.15 2.21
CA ALA A 350 40.82 3.81 2.52
C ALA A 350 40.74 2.49 3.30
N LYS A 351 41.46 1.45 2.86
CA LYS A 351 41.60 0.16 3.56
C LYS A 351 42.16 0.33 4.96
N ASP A 352 43.30 1.03 5.09
CA ASP A 352 43.96 1.27 6.39
C ASP A 352 43.04 2.03 7.36
N THR A 353 42.34 3.05 6.87
CA THR A 353 41.38 3.82 7.67
C THR A 353 40.23 2.94 8.15
N LEU A 354 39.64 2.14 7.24
CA LEU A 354 38.52 1.26 7.56
C LEU A 354 38.92 0.19 8.57
N LEU A 355 40.06 -0.49 8.35
CA LEU A 355 40.58 -1.51 9.25
C LEU A 355 40.85 -0.96 10.66
N LYS A 356 41.56 0.18 10.76
CA LYS A 356 41.86 0.83 12.04
C LYS A 356 40.59 1.25 12.79
N LEU A 357 39.59 1.77 12.07
CA LEU A 357 38.32 2.17 12.67
C LEU A 357 37.55 0.94 13.20
N CYS A 358 37.46 -0.12 12.39
CA CYS A 358 36.83 -1.38 12.79
C CYS A 358 37.48 -1.98 14.04
N GLN A 359 38.81 -2.06 14.09
CA GLN A 359 39.55 -2.58 15.23
C GLN A 359 39.39 -1.70 16.47
N ARG A 360 39.58 -0.37 16.34
CA ARG A 360 39.49 0.58 17.46
C ARG A 360 38.12 0.58 18.13
N ARG A 361 37.05 0.42 17.35
CA ARG A 361 35.67 0.46 17.85
C ARG A 361 35.04 -0.91 18.07
N GLY A 362 35.75 -1.98 17.74
CA GLY A 362 35.23 -3.34 17.86
C GLY A 362 33.98 -3.57 16.99
N VAL A 363 33.98 -3.02 15.78
CA VAL A 363 32.91 -3.19 14.79
C VAL A 363 32.73 -4.68 14.49
N GLN A 364 31.48 -5.13 14.45
CA GLN A 364 31.14 -6.53 14.23
C GLN A 364 30.54 -6.74 12.85
N VAL A 365 29.79 -5.76 12.33
CA VAL A 365 29.17 -5.83 11.01
C VAL A 365 29.27 -4.49 10.29
N ILE A 366 29.47 -4.53 8.97
CA ILE A 366 29.47 -3.36 8.09
C ILE A 366 28.18 -3.34 7.27
N ALA A 367 27.39 -2.27 7.41
CA ALA A 367 26.20 -2.02 6.61
C ALA A 367 26.55 -1.08 5.46
N ILE A 368 26.49 -1.56 4.22
CA ILE A 368 26.82 -0.77 3.03
C ILE A 368 25.52 -0.34 2.34
N GLY A 369 25.34 0.96 2.09
CA GLY A 369 24.22 1.47 1.30
C GLY A 369 24.24 0.93 -0.13
N ASN A 370 23.07 0.72 -0.73
CA ASN A 370 22.94 0.17 -2.09
C ASN A 370 22.96 1.24 -3.21
N GLY A 371 23.46 2.44 -2.93
CA GLY A 371 23.49 3.55 -3.88
C GLY A 371 24.66 3.59 -4.86
N THR A 372 24.98 4.81 -5.25
CA THR A 372 26.05 5.09 -6.22
C THR A 372 27.42 4.73 -5.61
N ALA A 373 28.22 3.93 -6.33
CA ALA A 373 29.51 3.41 -5.89
C ALA A 373 29.43 2.31 -4.81
N SER A 374 28.23 1.78 -4.53
CA SER A 374 28.03 0.68 -3.56
C SER A 374 28.89 -0.53 -3.89
N ARG A 375 29.03 -0.85 -5.17
CA ARG A 375 29.78 -2.02 -5.62
C ARG A 375 31.29 -1.89 -5.42
N GLU A 376 31.85 -0.76 -5.79
CA GLU A 376 33.27 -0.45 -5.61
C GLU A 376 33.61 -0.39 -4.11
N THR A 377 32.67 0.09 -3.31
CA THR A 377 32.77 0.09 -1.85
C THR A 377 32.69 -1.32 -1.26
N GLU A 378 31.77 -2.16 -1.77
CA GLU A 378 31.64 -3.58 -1.40
C GLU A 378 32.95 -4.34 -1.68
N ALA A 379 33.53 -4.14 -2.87
CA ALA A 379 34.82 -4.73 -3.24
C ALA A 379 35.94 -4.34 -2.27
N LEU A 380 36.05 -3.05 -1.93
CA LEU A 380 37.02 -2.55 -0.96
C LEU A 380 36.81 -3.18 0.43
N VAL A 381 35.56 -3.25 0.90
CA VAL A 381 35.22 -3.82 2.22
C VAL A 381 35.54 -5.31 2.29
N ALA A 382 35.18 -6.08 1.26
CA ALA A 382 35.48 -7.51 1.22
C ALA A 382 36.99 -7.78 1.16
N GLU A 383 37.75 -6.93 0.45
CA GLU A 383 39.20 -7.01 0.44
C GLU A 383 39.79 -6.74 1.84
N VAL A 384 39.29 -5.73 2.57
CA VAL A 384 39.71 -5.48 3.97
C VAL A 384 39.36 -6.67 4.87
N ILE A 385 38.17 -7.26 4.72
CA ILE A 385 37.76 -8.45 5.49
C ILE A 385 38.73 -9.61 5.22
N ARG A 386 39.07 -9.87 3.96
CA ARG A 386 40.00 -10.94 3.57
C ARG A 386 41.42 -10.70 4.08
N GLU A 387 41.96 -9.50 3.87
CA GLU A 387 43.32 -9.11 4.28
C GLU A 387 43.49 -9.09 5.81
N SER A 388 42.42 -8.80 6.55
CA SER A 388 42.46 -8.76 8.02
C SER A 388 42.68 -10.13 8.69
N GLY A 389 42.60 -11.25 7.95
CA GLY A 389 42.74 -12.61 8.50
C GLY A 389 41.56 -13.05 9.37
N VAL A 390 40.51 -12.24 9.42
CA VAL A 390 39.33 -12.41 10.27
C VAL A 390 38.20 -13.12 9.49
N GLY A 391 38.37 -13.45 8.20
CA GLY A 391 37.36 -14.02 7.30
C GLY A 391 37.44 -15.52 6.99
N GLY A 392 38.32 -16.30 7.65
CA GLY A 392 38.58 -17.70 7.29
C GLY A 392 37.57 -18.72 7.83
N GLN A 393 37.11 -19.63 6.96
CA GLN A 393 36.31 -20.82 7.33
C GLN A 393 37.00 -21.69 8.39
N GLU A 394 36.22 -22.23 9.32
CA GLU A 394 36.60 -23.38 10.15
C GLU A 394 36.79 -24.62 9.26
N SER A 395 38.01 -24.87 8.79
CA SER A 395 38.43 -26.19 8.32
C SER A 395 38.95 -27.00 9.50
N GLY A 396 38.26 -28.09 9.84
CA GLY A 396 38.45 -28.83 11.08
C GLY A 396 39.78 -29.60 11.23
N LYS A 397 40.29 -29.59 12.47
CA LYS A 397 40.83 -30.71 13.28
C LYS A 397 41.87 -30.19 14.28
N GLY A 398 41.67 -30.50 15.57
CA GLY A 398 42.76 -30.62 16.56
C GLY A 398 42.75 -29.64 17.73
N ASP A 399 42.11 -30.05 18.83
CA ASP A 399 42.49 -29.87 20.25
C ASP A 399 43.19 -28.56 20.71
N ARG A 400 42.46 -27.71 21.46
CA ARG A 400 42.73 -27.25 22.86
C ARG A 400 42.05 -25.91 23.21
N LEU A 401 41.22 -25.97 24.28
CA LEU A 401 40.70 -24.96 25.24
C LEU A 401 40.31 -23.50 24.84
N PRO A 402 39.34 -22.87 25.55
CA PRO A 402 38.57 -21.73 25.07
C PRO A 402 39.33 -20.41 25.22
N THR A 403 39.68 -19.81 24.09
CA THR A 403 39.91 -18.36 23.96
C THR A 403 38.74 -17.78 23.15
N PRO A 404 38.30 -16.52 23.39
CA PRO A 404 37.19 -15.95 22.63
C PRO A 404 37.61 -15.88 21.15
N ALA A 405 36.83 -16.51 20.28
CA ALA A 405 37.07 -16.55 18.84
C ALA A 405 37.34 -15.13 18.27
N PRO A 406 38.24 -14.99 17.27
CA PRO A 406 38.37 -13.72 16.54
C PRO A 406 37.00 -13.37 15.94
N ARG A 407 36.49 -12.18 16.24
CA ARG A 407 35.18 -11.72 15.75
C ARG A 407 35.24 -11.56 14.23
N LEU A 408 34.70 -12.54 13.49
CA LEU A 408 34.59 -12.47 12.03
C LEU A 408 33.83 -11.19 11.62
N LEU A 409 34.52 -10.26 10.96
CA LEU A 409 33.97 -9.06 10.37
C LEU A 409 33.21 -9.47 9.10
N GLN A 410 31.92 -9.14 9.06
CA GLN A 410 31.07 -9.43 7.91
C GLN A 410 30.41 -8.15 7.42
N TYR A 411 29.89 -8.16 6.21
CA TYR A 411 29.13 -7.05 5.67
C TYR A 411 27.77 -7.47 5.13
N THR A 412 26.87 -6.51 4.98
CA THR A 412 25.60 -6.70 4.27
C THR A 412 25.21 -5.43 3.54
N ILE A 413 24.37 -5.58 2.52
CA ILE A 413 23.87 -4.48 1.69
C ILE A 413 22.51 -4.03 2.21
N VAL A 414 22.41 -2.79 2.64
CA VAL A 414 21.21 -2.17 3.19
C VAL A 414 20.63 -1.18 2.19
N SER A 415 19.31 -1.11 2.09
CA SER A 415 18.66 -0.10 1.25
C SER A 415 18.95 1.30 1.81
N GLU A 416 19.37 2.23 0.96
CA GLU A 416 19.52 3.65 1.30
C GLU A 416 18.25 4.46 0.99
N ALA A 417 17.19 3.81 0.49
CA ALA A 417 15.94 4.49 0.14
C ALA A 417 15.42 5.31 1.32
N GLY A 418 15.18 6.60 1.09
CA GLY A 418 14.73 7.55 2.11
C GLY A 418 15.82 8.05 3.08
N ALA A 419 17.07 7.60 3.00
CA ALA A 419 18.14 8.09 3.90
C ALA A 419 18.42 9.59 3.70
N SER A 420 18.37 10.05 2.44
CA SER A 420 18.46 11.49 2.12
C SER A 420 17.27 12.27 2.68
N VAL A 421 16.05 11.72 2.59
CA VAL A 421 14.84 12.34 3.16
C VAL A 421 14.92 12.42 4.69
N TYR A 422 15.37 11.35 5.35
CA TYR A 422 15.65 11.36 6.79
C TYR A 422 16.67 12.44 7.14
N SER A 423 17.82 12.48 6.45
CA SER A 423 18.91 13.39 6.81
C SER A 423 18.55 14.88 6.78
N ALA A 424 17.64 15.26 5.87
CA ALA A 424 17.13 16.61 5.74
C ALA A 424 15.93 16.89 6.66
N SER A 425 15.38 15.86 7.32
CA SER A 425 14.16 15.97 8.12
C SER A 425 14.38 16.75 9.43
N PRO A 426 13.30 17.32 10.01
CA PRO A 426 13.34 17.88 11.36
C PRO A 426 13.74 16.85 12.42
N VAL A 427 13.32 15.59 12.26
CA VAL A 427 13.64 14.49 13.20
C VAL A 427 15.15 14.27 13.28
N ALA A 428 15.83 14.19 12.14
CA ALA A 428 17.28 13.99 12.13
C ALA A 428 18.06 15.21 12.67
N ARG A 429 17.54 16.43 12.46
CA ARG A 429 18.10 17.66 13.05
C ARG A 429 17.95 17.70 14.57
N GLU A 430 16.85 17.17 15.09
CA GLU A 430 16.61 17.06 16.54
C GLU A 430 17.50 15.97 17.16
N GLU A 431 17.65 14.81 16.49
CA GLU A 431 18.53 13.73 16.96
C GLU A 431 20.02 14.12 16.90
N PHE A 432 20.43 14.88 15.89
CA PHE A 432 21.83 15.23 15.65
C PHE A 432 22.00 16.71 15.24
N PRO A 433 21.85 17.66 16.16
CA PRO A 433 21.91 19.10 15.84
C PRO A 433 23.25 19.53 15.24
N ASP A 434 24.35 18.93 15.73
CA ASP A 434 25.73 19.34 15.40
C ASP A 434 26.32 18.63 14.16
N LEU A 435 25.60 17.66 13.60
CA LEU A 435 26.06 16.92 12.42
C LEU A 435 25.45 17.49 11.13
N ASP A 436 26.16 17.37 10.03
CA ASP A 436 25.60 17.74 8.73
C ASP A 436 24.59 16.70 8.20
N ALA A 437 23.89 17.02 7.11
CA ALA A 437 22.91 16.10 6.53
C ALA A 437 23.56 14.78 6.04
N THR A 438 24.75 14.85 5.47
CA THR A 438 25.41 13.65 4.94
C THR A 438 25.76 12.68 6.06
N GLU A 439 26.31 13.18 7.17
CA GLU A 439 26.62 12.40 8.36
C GLU A 439 25.37 11.74 8.96
N ARG A 440 24.27 12.49 9.07
CA ARG A 440 22.98 11.98 9.56
C ARG A 440 22.45 10.83 8.69
N GLY A 441 22.51 10.99 7.36
CA GLY A 441 22.05 9.95 6.43
C GLY A 441 22.80 8.63 6.63
N ASN A 442 24.11 8.70 6.83
CA ASN A 442 24.95 7.52 7.02
C ASN A 442 24.69 6.80 8.36
N ILE A 443 24.39 7.55 9.43
CA ILE A 443 23.96 6.95 10.71
C ILE A 443 22.70 6.11 10.51
N SER A 444 21.76 6.57 9.66
CA SER A 444 20.54 5.82 9.34
C SER A 444 20.84 4.46 8.70
N ILE A 445 21.82 4.38 7.79
CA ILE A 445 22.23 3.11 7.14
C ILE A 445 22.65 2.07 8.18
N ALA A 446 23.44 2.49 9.18
CA ALA A 446 23.88 1.60 10.25
C ALA A 446 22.71 1.14 11.15
N ARG A 447 21.85 2.08 11.55
CA ARG A 447 20.71 1.80 12.45
C ARG A 447 19.63 0.92 11.81
N ARG A 448 19.42 1.03 10.49
CA ARG A 448 18.49 0.16 9.75
C ARG A 448 18.81 -1.32 9.91
N LEU A 449 20.10 -1.68 9.98
CA LEU A 449 20.50 -3.07 10.21
C LEU A 449 20.21 -3.51 11.65
N GLN A 450 20.38 -2.61 12.62
CA GLN A 450 20.15 -2.92 14.04
C GLN A 450 18.67 -3.13 14.35
N ASP A 451 17.79 -2.24 13.87
CA ASP A 451 16.33 -2.43 13.92
C ASP A 451 15.66 -1.67 12.75
N PRO A 452 15.27 -2.38 11.67
CA PRO A 452 14.64 -1.78 10.50
C PRO A 452 13.41 -0.97 10.84
N LEU A 453 12.52 -1.52 11.68
CA LEU A 453 11.26 -0.86 12.05
C LEU A 453 11.53 0.46 12.77
N ALA A 454 12.39 0.44 13.79
CA ALA A 454 12.64 1.62 14.63
C ALA A 454 13.30 2.78 13.87
N GLU A 455 14.06 2.48 12.82
CA GLU A 455 14.74 3.48 12.01
C GLU A 455 13.87 3.95 10.82
N LEU A 456 13.17 3.04 10.12
CA LEU A 456 12.39 3.38 8.93
C LEU A 456 11.11 4.18 9.25
N VAL A 457 10.53 4.02 10.44
CA VAL A 457 9.36 4.82 10.90
C VAL A 457 9.67 6.32 11.04
N LYS A 458 10.94 6.71 11.03
CA LYS A 458 11.36 8.13 11.10
C LYS A 458 11.25 8.83 9.75
N ILE A 459 10.92 8.09 8.69
CA ILE A 459 10.94 8.52 7.30
C ILE A 459 9.50 8.53 6.78
N ASP A 460 9.14 9.50 5.93
CA ASP A 460 7.87 9.43 5.19
C ASP A 460 7.84 8.10 4.42
N PRO A 461 6.85 7.22 4.66
CA PRO A 461 6.79 5.92 4.00
C PRO A 461 6.82 5.98 2.47
N LYS A 462 6.36 7.07 1.85
CA LYS A 462 6.44 7.27 0.38
C LYS A 462 7.88 7.42 -0.12
N ALA A 463 8.79 7.84 0.75
CA ALA A 463 10.21 7.99 0.42
C ALA A 463 11.00 6.68 0.52
N LEU A 464 10.38 5.60 0.99
CA LEU A 464 11.04 4.29 1.15
C LEU A 464 11.09 3.48 -0.16
N GLY A 465 10.49 3.96 -1.25
CA GLY A 465 10.55 3.31 -2.55
C GLY A 465 9.80 1.97 -2.54
N VAL A 466 8.48 2.01 -2.36
CA VAL A 466 7.64 0.84 -2.06
C VAL A 466 7.19 0.08 -3.30
N GLY A 467 7.45 0.60 -4.50
CA GLY A 467 7.24 -0.15 -5.74
C GLY A 467 7.28 0.70 -7.00
N LEU A 468 7.08 0.01 -8.13
CA LEU A 468 7.05 0.61 -9.46
C LEU A 468 5.81 1.50 -9.60
N TYR A 469 5.94 2.66 -10.25
CA TYR A 469 4.85 3.62 -10.47
C TYR A 469 4.24 4.25 -9.21
N GLN A 470 4.93 4.20 -8.05
CA GLN A 470 4.42 4.81 -6.81
C GLN A 470 4.13 6.33 -6.93
N HIS A 471 4.77 7.03 -7.87
CA HIS A 471 4.56 8.46 -8.13
C HIS A 471 3.43 8.71 -9.16
N ASP A 472 2.85 7.64 -9.70
CA ASP A 472 1.83 7.69 -10.76
C ASP A 472 0.43 7.34 -10.25
N VAL A 473 0.30 7.02 -8.97
CA VAL A 473 -0.97 6.76 -8.28
C VAL A 473 -1.43 7.98 -7.47
N ASP A 474 -2.69 8.00 -7.05
CA ASP A 474 -3.20 8.97 -6.08
C ASP A 474 -2.33 9.03 -4.80
N GLN A 475 -1.65 10.17 -4.62
CA GLN A 475 -0.66 10.35 -3.54
C GLN A 475 -1.29 10.45 -2.15
N LYS A 476 -2.59 10.78 -2.05
CA LYS A 476 -3.30 10.86 -0.77
C LYS A 476 -3.71 9.45 -0.31
N ALA A 477 -4.26 8.65 -1.22
CA ALA A 477 -4.57 7.25 -0.99
C ALA A 477 -3.31 6.45 -0.67
N LEU A 478 -2.20 6.70 -1.40
CA LEU A 478 -0.89 6.11 -1.08
C LEU A 478 -0.42 6.47 0.33
N ALA A 479 -0.43 7.75 0.70
CA ALA A 479 0.01 8.17 2.03
C ALA A 479 -0.82 7.53 3.15
N ALA A 480 -2.15 7.45 2.97
CA ALA A 480 -3.04 6.80 3.93
C ALA A 480 -2.72 5.29 4.06
N ARG A 481 -2.65 4.56 2.92
CA ARG A 481 -2.41 3.12 2.94
C ARG A 481 -1.03 2.75 3.49
N LEU A 482 0.01 3.53 3.18
CA LEU A 482 1.33 3.27 3.75
C LEU A 482 1.38 3.61 5.25
N GLY A 483 0.66 4.66 5.68
CA GLY A 483 0.51 4.97 7.10
C GLY A 483 -0.14 3.84 7.89
N ASP A 484 -1.19 3.23 7.34
CA ASP A 484 -1.85 2.05 7.90
C ASP A 484 -0.86 0.88 8.08
N VAL A 485 -0.03 0.61 7.06
CA VAL A 485 0.96 -0.47 7.13
C VAL A 485 2.00 -0.23 8.23
N VAL A 486 2.44 1.01 8.40
CA VAL A 486 3.37 1.36 9.48
C VAL A 486 2.70 1.14 10.84
N GLU A 487 1.46 1.61 11.02
CA GLU A 487 0.67 1.36 12.23
C GLU A 487 0.56 -0.16 12.50
N SER A 488 0.16 -0.96 11.50
CA SER A 488 0.06 -2.41 11.63
C SER A 488 1.38 -3.04 12.04
N ALA A 489 2.50 -2.67 11.41
CA ALA A 489 3.82 -3.23 11.70
C ALA A 489 4.28 -2.89 13.13
N VAL A 490 4.12 -1.63 13.54
CA VAL A 490 4.49 -1.16 14.88
C VAL A 490 3.69 -1.88 15.97
N ASN A 491 2.38 -1.99 15.79
CA ASN A 491 1.52 -2.64 16.77
C ASN A 491 1.66 -4.18 16.75
N TYR A 492 1.93 -4.76 15.58
CA TYR A 492 2.24 -6.18 15.45
C TYR A 492 3.47 -6.55 16.28
N VAL A 493 4.57 -5.80 16.15
CA VAL A 493 5.81 -6.01 16.90
C VAL A 493 5.67 -5.62 18.37
N GLY A 494 4.99 -4.52 18.65
CA GLY A 494 4.92 -3.90 19.98
C GLY A 494 6.17 -3.08 20.29
N VAL A 495 6.04 -2.10 21.19
CA VAL A 495 7.06 -1.06 21.40
C VAL A 495 7.54 -1.06 22.85
N ASP A 496 8.84 -0.94 23.09
CA ASP A 496 9.38 -0.69 24.42
C ASP A 496 9.16 0.78 24.81
N LEU A 497 8.35 0.97 25.84
CA LEU A 497 7.94 2.28 26.32
C LEU A 497 9.11 3.15 26.79
N ASN A 498 10.19 2.54 27.28
CA ASN A 498 11.32 3.27 27.87
C ASN A 498 12.43 3.60 26.88
N THR A 499 12.47 2.96 25.72
CA THR A 499 13.53 3.17 24.72
C THR A 499 13.02 3.72 23.38
N ALA A 500 11.73 3.54 23.07
CA ALA A 500 11.17 3.95 21.79
C ALA A 500 11.25 5.46 21.54
N SER A 501 11.51 5.83 20.29
CA SER A 501 11.53 7.22 19.85
C SER A 501 10.11 7.78 19.72
N ALA A 502 9.96 9.11 19.77
CA ALA A 502 8.66 9.76 19.55
C ALA A 502 8.04 9.44 18.16
N PRO A 503 8.82 9.34 17.05
CA PRO A 503 8.29 8.84 15.78
C PRO A 503 7.71 7.43 15.87
N LEU A 504 8.40 6.48 16.51
CA LEU A 504 7.90 5.11 16.68
C LEU A 504 6.60 5.07 17.50
N LEU A 505 6.56 5.82 18.61
CA LEU A 505 5.39 5.91 19.49
C LEU A 505 4.17 6.56 18.78
N THR A 506 4.38 7.38 17.75
CA THR A 506 3.27 8.02 17.01
C THR A 506 2.40 6.99 16.29
N TYR A 507 2.96 5.84 15.92
CA TYR A 507 2.27 4.75 15.23
C TYR A 507 1.71 3.69 16.18
N VAL A 508 1.88 3.84 17.49
CA VAL A 508 1.20 2.97 18.46
C VAL A 508 -0.29 3.32 18.47
N ALA A 509 -1.14 2.29 18.40
CA ALA A 509 -2.58 2.41 18.39
C ALA A 509 -3.08 3.35 19.51
N GLY A 510 -3.89 4.35 19.15
CA GLY A 510 -4.43 5.33 20.09
C GLY A 510 -3.49 6.46 20.51
N LEU A 511 -2.23 6.46 20.05
CA LEU A 511 -1.31 7.57 20.25
C LEU A 511 -1.28 8.49 19.01
N ASN A 512 -0.76 9.70 19.23
CA ASN A 512 -0.48 10.66 18.16
C ASN A 512 0.82 11.39 18.47
N THR A 513 1.30 12.22 17.54
CA THR A 513 2.58 12.94 17.69
C THR A 513 2.69 13.75 18.98
N LYS A 514 1.59 14.37 19.45
CA LYS A 514 1.59 15.17 20.67
C LYS A 514 1.76 14.29 21.92
N VAL A 515 1.03 13.19 21.98
CA VAL A 515 1.10 12.25 23.11
C VAL A 515 2.44 11.51 23.11
N ALA A 516 2.94 11.08 21.94
CA ALA A 516 4.25 10.44 21.81
C ALA A 516 5.39 11.30 22.37
N LYS A 517 5.42 12.60 22.03
CA LYS A 517 6.37 13.56 22.60
C LYS A 517 6.20 13.72 24.12
N ALA A 518 4.96 13.74 24.60
CA ALA A 518 4.68 13.84 26.04
C ALA A 518 5.14 12.59 26.82
N VAL A 519 5.03 11.40 26.23
CA VAL A 519 5.54 10.14 26.81
C VAL A 519 7.06 10.20 26.95
N VAL A 520 7.78 10.62 25.90
CA VAL A 520 9.24 10.77 25.95
C VAL A 520 9.63 11.82 26.99
N ALA A 521 9.02 13.00 26.97
CA ALA A 521 9.30 14.05 27.95
C ALA A 521 9.01 13.60 29.41
N HIS A 522 8.00 12.75 29.62
CA HIS A 522 7.70 12.20 30.93
C HIS A 522 8.82 11.29 31.45
N ARG A 523 9.35 10.38 30.62
CA ARG A 523 10.46 9.51 31.06
C ARG A 523 11.79 10.24 31.18
N ASP A 524 12.00 11.28 30.36
CA ASP A 524 13.23 12.09 30.42
C ASP A 524 13.28 12.94 31.71
N SER A 525 12.13 13.42 32.20
CA SER A 525 12.04 14.24 33.41
C SER A 525 11.79 13.44 34.70
N GLY A 526 11.04 12.34 34.61
CA GLY A 526 10.61 11.53 35.76
C GLY A 526 11.31 10.17 35.91
N GLY A 527 12.20 9.82 34.99
CA GLY A 527 12.83 8.50 34.93
C GLY A 527 11.99 7.45 34.18
N PRO A 528 12.50 6.21 34.02
CA PRO A 528 11.83 5.16 33.25
C PRO A 528 10.52 4.72 33.91
N PHE A 529 9.51 4.44 33.08
CA PHE A 529 8.25 3.85 33.50
C PHE A 529 8.48 2.47 34.12
N ARG A 530 7.86 2.22 35.28
CA ARG A 530 7.91 0.91 35.97
C ARG A 530 6.67 0.07 35.76
N THR A 531 5.54 0.75 35.53
CA THR A 531 4.25 0.11 35.26
C THR A 531 3.52 0.83 34.14
N ARG A 532 2.65 0.13 33.40
CA ARG A 532 1.80 0.75 32.38
C ARG A 532 0.86 1.80 32.95
N LYS A 533 0.38 1.62 34.19
CA LYS A 533 -0.55 2.56 34.85
C LYS A 533 0.01 3.99 34.97
N GLU A 534 1.34 4.13 34.99
CA GLU A 534 2.00 5.45 35.00
C GLU A 534 1.72 6.26 33.73
N LEU A 535 1.36 5.61 32.60
CA LEU A 535 0.94 6.31 31.37
C LEU A 535 -0.25 7.24 31.59
N LEU A 536 -1.13 6.94 32.55
CA LEU A 536 -2.27 7.81 32.89
C LEU A 536 -1.84 9.16 33.50
N LYS A 537 -0.57 9.29 33.91
CA LYS A 537 0.02 10.54 34.39
C LYS A 537 0.59 11.40 33.25
N VAL A 538 0.65 10.86 32.02
CA VAL A 538 1.18 11.58 30.86
C VAL A 538 0.16 12.59 30.34
N LYS A 539 0.59 13.84 30.17
CA LYS A 539 -0.28 14.93 29.70
C LYS A 539 -0.83 14.63 28.30
N GLY A 540 -2.16 14.64 28.17
CA GLY A 540 -2.85 14.40 26.91
C GLY A 540 -3.18 12.93 26.61
N LEU A 541 -2.74 12.00 27.46
CA LEU A 541 -3.11 10.59 27.38
C LEU A 541 -4.33 10.33 28.29
N GLY A 542 -5.52 10.31 27.69
CA GLY A 542 -6.77 10.03 28.39
C GLY A 542 -7.09 8.52 28.51
N PRO A 543 -8.15 8.13 29.24
CA PRO A 543 -8.52 6.73 29.45
C PRO A 543 -8.73 5.93 28.16
N LYS A 544 -9.37 6.53 27.13
CA LYS A 544 -9.56 5.85 25.84
C LYS A 544 -8.23 5.64 25.10
N ALA A 545 -7.35 6.63 25.09
CA ALA A 545 -6.02 6.48 24.49
C ALA A 545 -5.18 5.42 25.23
N PHE A 546 -5.30 5.36 26.56
CA PHE A 546 -4.69 4.31 27.36
C PHE A 546 -5.21 2.92 26.99
N GLU A 547 -6.54 2.74 26.90
CA GLU A 547 -7.16 1.49 26.45
C GLU A 547 -6.62 1.07 25.08
N GLN A 548 -6.57 1.99 24.11
CA GLN A 548 -6.11 1.65 22.77
C GLN A 548 -4.61 1.31 22.70
N ALA A 549 -3.77 1.92 23.55
CA ALA A 549 -2.31 1.83 23.45
C ALA A 549 -1.66 0.81 24.38
N ALA A 550 -2.22 0.56 25.57
CA ALA A 550 -1.49 -0.05 26.68
C ALA A 550 -0.98 -1.47 26.35
N GLY A 551 -1.75 -2.27 25.62
CA GLY A 551 -1.35 -3.62 25.23
C GLY A 551 -0.19 -3.68 24.22
N PHE A 552 0.07 -2.58 23.50
CA PHE A 552 1.13 -2.47 22.51
C PHE A 552 2.43 -1.90 23.09
N LEU A 553 2.37 -1.30 24.28
CA LEU A 553 3.51 -0.72 24.99
C LEU A 553 4.04 -1.70 26.03
N ARG A 554 5.27 -2.16 25.91
CA ARG A 554 5.91 -3.10 26.84
C ARG A 554 6.96 -2.40 27.67
N ILE A 555 7.19 -2.93 28.87
CA ILE A 555 8.25 -2.47 29.77
C ILE A 555 9.09 -3.70 30.12
N PRO A 556 10.24 -3.96 29.46
CA PRO A 556 11.03 -5.17 29.69
C PRO A 556 11.42 -5.39 31.17
N ASP A 557 11.77 -4.31 31.86
CA ASP A 557 12.18 -4.31 33.27
C ASP A 557 11.02 -3.98 34.23
N ALA A 558 9.77 -4.25 33.85
CA ALA A 558 8.61 -3.93 34.68
C ALA A 558 8.62 -4.66 36.02
N THR A 559 8.10 -4.00 37.06
CA THR A 559 7.84 -4.63 38.36
C THR A 559 6.75 -5.69 38.28
N ASP A 560 5.70 -5.43 37.51
CA ASP A 560 4.65 -6.41 37.20
C ASP A 560 5.06 -7.24 35.96
N PRO A 561 5.23 -8.58 36.06
CA PRO A 561 5.60 -9.41 34.93
C PRO A 561 4.64 -9.31 33.73
N LEU A 562 3.36 -9.00 33.97
CA LEU A 562 2.37 -8.87 32.89
C LEU A 562 2.65 -7.65 31.99
N ASP A 563 3.26 -6.58 32.51
CA ASP A 563 3.63 -5.38 31.73
C ASP A 563 4.79 -5.65 30.74
N ARG A 564 5.44 -6.81 30.85
CA ARG A 564 6.47 -7.30 29.90
C ARG A 564 5.86 -8.01 28.69
N THR A 565 4.57 -8.30 28.72
CA THR A 565 3.84 -9.10 27.72
C THR A 565 2.94 -8.23 26.85
N ALA A 566 2.29 -8.78 25.83
CA ALA A 566 1.25 -8.06 25.09
C ALA A 566 -0.17 -8.26 25.69
N ILE A 567 -0.28 -8.86 26.88
CA ILE A 567 -1.54 -9.00 27.60
C ILE A 567 -2.04 -7.61 27.94
N HIS A 568 -3.29 -7.30 27.60
CA HIS A 568 -3.88 -6.00 27.87
C HIS A 568 -4.19 -5.85 29.37
N PRO A 569 -4.02 -4.65 29.97
CA PRO A 569 -4.37 -4.41 31.38
C PRO A 569 -5.82 -4.78 31.76
N GLU A 570 -6.76 -4.70 30.82
CA GLU A 570 -8.16 -5.14 31.05
C GLU A 570 -8.27 -6.64 31.35
N SER A 571 -7.32 -7.43 30.86
CA SER A 571 -7.27 -8.88 31.03
C SER A 571 -6.41 -9.33 32.22
N TYR A 572 -5.83 -8.39 32.99
CA TYR A 572 -5.00 -8.73 34.15
C TYR A 572 -5.75 -9.53 35.21
N PRO A 573 -7.03 -9.23 35.55
CA PRO A 573 -7.78 -10.07 36.48
C PRO A 573 -7.86 -11.54 36.02
N ALA A 574 -8.15 -11.77 34.74
CA ALA A 574 -8.20 -13.11 34.15
C ALA A 574 -6.83 -13.80 34.18
N ALA A 575 -5.77 -13.11 33.75
CA ALA A 575 -4.42 -13.64 33.76
C ALA A 575 -3.95 -14.00 35.18
N ARG A 576 -4.24 -13.15 36.17
CA ARG A 576 -3.91 -13.41 37.59
C ARG A 576 -4.67 -14.59 38.16
N LYS A 577 -5.97 -14.73 37.82
CA LYS A 577 -6.76 -15.89 38.22
C LYS A 577 -6.20 -17.18 37.62
N LEU A 578 -5.79 -17.13 36.34
CA LEU A 578 -5.14 -18.25 35.68
C LEU A 578 -3.80 -18.60 36.35
N ILE A 579 -2.96 -17.62 36.67
CA ILE A 579 -1.71 -17.85 37.41
C ILE A 579 -2.01 -18.51 38.76
N GLY A 580 -2.99 -18.02 39.51
CA GLY A 580 -3.35 -18.59 40.82
C GLY A 580 -3.80 -20.05 40.75
N LEU A 581 -4.49 -20.46 39.68
CA LEU A 581 -4.93 -21.85 39.48
C LEU A 581 -3.76 -22.83 39.28
N PHE A 582 -2.63 -22.37 38.71
CA PHE A 582 -1.50 -23.24 38.31
C PHE A 582 -0.19 -22.96 39.05
N ASP A 583 -0.17 -21.92 39.90
CA ASP A 583 1.00 -21.49 40.67
C ASP A 583 0.67 -21.01 42.10
N GLY A 584 -0.60 -21.12 42.55
CA GLY A 584 -1.00 -20.76 43.91
C GLY A 584 -0.75 -19.28 44.24
N ASP A 585 0.08 -19.02 45.25
CA ASP A 585 0.46 -17.66 45.68
C ASP A 585 1.39 -16.95 44.66
N GLY A 586 1.80 -17.63 43.58
CA GLY A 586 2.61 -17.11 42.50
C GLY A 586 4.12 -17.17 42.78
N GLY A 587 4.91 -16.62 41.84
CA GLY A 587 6.36 -16.50 41.95
C GLY A 587 7.15 -17.30 40.91
N SER A 588 6.52 -18.26 40.23
CA SER A 588 7.13 -18.92 39.08
C SER A 588 7.20 -17.95 37.88
N PRO A 589 8.23 -18.06 37.03
CA PRO A 589 8.28 -17.34 35.76
C PRO A 589 7.04 -17.63 34.89
N LEU A 590 6.50 -16.61 34.21
CA LEU A 590 5.32 -16.76 33.34
C LEU A 590 5.42 -17.93 32.33
N PRO A 591 6.59 -18.21 31.70
CA PRO A 591 6.72 -19.34 30.78
C PRO A 591 6.47 -20.70 31.43
N GLU A 592 6.85 -20.87 32.70
CA GLU A 592 6.63 -22.12 33.43
C GLU A 592 5.14 -22.31 33.74
N VAL A 593 4.47 -21.24 34.17
CA VAL A 593 3.02 -21.26 34.42
C VAL A 593 2.27 -21.60 33.12
N ALA A 594 2.64 -20.98 32.00
CA ALA A 594 2.06 -21.30 30.69
C ALA A 594 2.29 -22.76 30.27
N ALA A 595 3.47 -23.31 30.55
CA ALA A 595 3.78 -24.71 30.28
C ALA A 595 2.90 -25.66 31.10
N ARG A 596 2.68 -25.37 32.40
CA ARG A 596 1.78 -26.15 33.27
C ARG A 596 0.34 -26.13 32.75
N ILE A 597 -0.16 -24.95 32.36
CA ILE A 597 -1.51 -24.81 31.78
C ILE A 597 -1.65 -25.67 30.52
N ARG A 598 -0.69 -25.58 29.58
CA ARG A 598 -0.72 -26.40 28.35
C ARG A 598 -0.61 -27.89 28.64
N ALA A 599 0.14 -28.28 29.66
CA ALA A 599 0.26 -29.67 30.07
C ALA A 599 -1.07 -30.21 30.63
N ALA A 600 -1.74 -29.46 31.51
CA ALA A 600 -3.04 -29.82 32.07
C ALA A 600 -4.12 -29.96 30.98
N ILE A 601 -4.16 -29.02 30.02
CA ILE A 601 -5.07 -29.11 28.86
C ILE A 601 -4.77 -30.37 28.04
N ARG A 602 -3.49 -30.65 27.76
CA ARG A 602 -3.08 -31.84 26.99
C ARG A 602 -3.37 -33.15 27.71
N ALA A 603 -3.27 -33.15 29.04
CA ALA A 603 -3.59 -34.30 29.88
C ALA A 603 -5.10 -34.51 30.08
N GLY A 604 -5.94 -33.56 29.63
CA GLY A 604 -7.40 -33.61 29.81
C GLY A 604 -7.85 -33.30 31.24
N GLU A 605 -6.98 -32.71 32.07
CA GLU A 605 -7.30 -32.31 33.44
C GLU A 605 -8.20 -31.05 33.48
N THR A 606 -8.17 -30.26 32.41
CA THR A 606 -9.00 -29.07 32.19
C THR A 606 -9.16 -28.83 30.68
N SER A 607 -10.06 -27.93 30.30
CA SER A 607 -10.23 -27.48 28.92
C SER A 607 -10.14 -25.95 28.80
N MET A 608 -9.99 -25.45 27.57
CA MET A 608 -10.07 -24.01 27.30
C MET A 608 -11.41 -23.40 27.74
N ALA A 609 -12.50 -24.14 27.57
CA ALA A 609 -13.83 -23.72 27.97
C ALA A 609 -13.96 -23.62 29.51
N ASP A 610 -13.46 -24.61 30.25
CA ASP A 610 -13.49 -24.58 31.73
C ASP A 610 -12.68 -23.40 32.27
N LEU A 611 -11.49 -23.18 31.71
CA LEU A 611 -10.64 -22.06 32.11
C LEU A 611 -11.25 -20.71 31.71
N ALA A 612 -11.96 -20.63 30.58
CA ALA A 612 -12.69 -19.43 30.17
C ALA A 612 -13.80 -19.10 31.18
N GLU A 613 -14.61 -20.08 31.57
CA GLU A 613 -15.64 -19.92 32.59
C GLU A 613 -15.05 -19.49 33.94
N LEU A 614 -13.98 -20.16 34.38
CA LEU A 614 -13.30 -19.83 35.63
C LEU A 614 -12.71 -18.42 35.58
N THR A 615 -12.09 -17.99 34.49
CA THR A 615 -11.42 -16.69 34.41
C THR A 615 -12.36 -15.53 34.07
N GLY A 616 -13.52 -15.82 33.49
CA GLY A 616 -14.46 -14.83 32.94
C GLY A 616 -14.00 -14.20 31.62
N ALA A 617 -12.93 -14.71 31.02
CA ALA A 617 -12.44 -14.29 29.70
C ALA A 617 -12.97 -15.22 28.61
N GLY A 618 -13.10 -14.72 27.38
CA GLY A 618 -13.38 -15.58 26.23
C GLY A 618 -12.20 -16.49 25.88
N GLU A 619 -12.48 -17.62 25.23
CA GLU A 619 -11.44 -18.58 24.80
C GLU A 619 -10.35 -17.94 23.93
N PRO A 620 -10.65 -17.07 22.94
CA PRO A 620 -9.61 -16.41 22.14
C PRO A 620 -8.66 -15.55 22.98
N THR A 621 -9.19 -14.72 23.87
CA THR A 621 -8.39 -13.89 24.79
C THR A 621 -7.56 -14.76 25.71
N LEU A 622 -8.12 -15.84 26.24
CA LEU A 622 -7.41 -16.74 27.13
C LEU A 622 -6.26 -17.47 26.42
N ALA A 623 -6.47 -17.90 25.18
CA ALA A 623 -5.41 -18.50 24.36
C ALA A 623 -4.25 -17.52 24.13
N ASP A 624 -4.56 -16.25 23.82
CA ASP A 624 -3.56 -15.18 23.69
C ASP A 624 -2.81 -14.94 25.00
N ILE A 625 -3.51 -14.90 26.15
CA ILE A 625 -2.87 -14.77 27.48
C ILE A 625 -1.84 -15.88 27.68
N ILE A 626 -2.21 -17.14 27.43
CA ILE A 626 -1.33 -18.29 27.60
C ILE A 626 -0.11 -18.21 26.65
N GLU A 627 -0.29 -17.75 25.41
CA GLU A 627 0.80 -17.56 24.45
C GLU A 627 1.75 -16.43 24.89
N TYR A 628 1.22 -15.29 25.32
CA TYR A 628 2.05 -14.17 25.78
C TYR A 628 2.77 -14.45 27.11
N MET A 629 2.19 -15.28 27.98
CA MET A 629 2.89 -15.80 29.16
C MET A 629 4.02 -16.76 28.79
N ALA A 630 3.84 -17.58 27.76
CA ALA A 630 4.85 -18.52 27.30
C ALA A 630 6.10 -17.82 26.73
N ARG A 631 5.92 -16.66 26.09
CA ARG A 631 7.01 -15.86 25.48
C ARG A 631 6.87 -14.36 25.81
N PRO A 632 7.13 -13.94 27.06
CA PRO A 632 7.10 -12.52 27.44
C PRO A 632 8.10 -11.73 26.59
N GLY A 633 7.70 -10.57 26.08
CA GLY A 633 8.57 -9.73 25.27
C GLY A 633 8.86 -10.24 23.84
N ARG A 634 8.19 -11.29 23.36
CA ARG A 634 8.39 -11.85 22.01
C ARG A 634 8.35 -10.75 20.94
N ASP A 635 9.40 -10.66 20.13
CA ASP A 635 9.38 -9.94 18.86
C ASP A 635 9.10 -10.96 17.74
N PRO A 636 7.98 -10.84 17.01
CA PRO A 636 7.62 -11.82 15.98
C PRO A 636 8.66 -11.90 14.84
N ARG A 637 9.53 -10.89 14.69
CA ARG A 637 10.55 -10.86 13.64
C ARG A 637 11.76 -11.74 13.95
N GLU A 638 11.99 -12.10 15.22
CA GLU A 638 13.14 -12.93 15.64
C GLU A 638 13.02 -14.39 15.18
N GLU A 639 11.84 -14.81 14.72
CA GLU A 639 11.60 -16.14 14.13
C GLU A 639 11.97 -16.20 12.64
N LEU A 640 12.26 -15.05 12.02
CA LEU A 640 12.63 -14.96 10.61
C LEU A 640 14.14 -15.23 10.42
N PRO A 641 14.56 -15.74 9.24
CA PRO A 641 15.97 -15.94 8.93
C PRO A 641 16.78 -14.63 9.07
N PRO A 642 17.91 -14.62 9.80
CA PRO A 642 18.70 -13.40 10.00
C PRO A 642 19.26 -12.89 8.67
N PRO A 643 19.51 -11.59 8.51
CA PRO A 643 20.02 -11.02 7.25
C PRO A 643 21.25 -11.74 6.71
N LEU A 644 21.35 -11.89 5.39
CA LEU A 644 22.50 -12.53 4.76
C LEU A 644 23.75 -11.68 4.97
N LEU A 645 24.71 -12.21 5.72
CA LEU A 645 26.02 -11.61 5.96
C LEU A 645 27.05 -12.25 5.02
N ARG A 646 27.85 -11.41 4.36
CA ARG A 646 28.85 -11.81 3.36
C ARG A 646 30.26 -11.47 3.84
N ALA A 647 31.23 -12.17 3.26
CA ALA A 647 32.67 -11.91 3.43
C ALA A 647 33.41 -11.76 2.09
N ASP A 648 32.80 -12.15 0.96
CA ASP A 648 33.38 -12.11 -0.39
C ASP A 648 32.41 -11.53 -1.41
N VAL A 649 32.94 -11.17 -2.58
CA VAL A 649 32.30 -10.36 -3.63
C VAL A 649 32.16 -11.14 -4.94
N LEU A 650 30.96 -11.18 -5.52
CA LEU A 650 30.63 -11.85 -6.80
C LEU A 650 30.46 -10.81 -7.92
N LYS A 651 31.25 -10.83 -9.00
CA LYS A 651 31.12 -9.89 -10.13
C LYS A 651 30.09 -10.37 -11.17
N LEU A 652 29.58 -9.44 -11.97
CA LEU A 652 28.66 -9.78 -13.07
C LEU A 652 29.33 -10.70 -14.10
N GLU A 653 30.63 -10.50 -14.34
CA GLU A 653 31.46 -11.37 -15.20
C GLU A 653 31.60 -12.80 -14.65
N ASP A 654 31.42 -12.97 -13.33
CA ASP A 654 31.48 -14.28 -12.67
C ASP A 654 30.14 -15.03 -12.79
N LEU A 655 29.08 -14.37 -13.30
CA LEU A 655 27.79 -15.00 -13.52
C LEU A 655 27.77 -15.79 -14.84
N ALA A 656 27.57 -17.10 -14.71
CA ALA A 656 27.27 -17.96 -15.84
C ALA A 656 25.80 -18.42 -15.78
N PRO A 657 25.10 -18.52 -16.93
CA PRO A 657 23.83 -19.23 -17.00
C PRO A 657 23.95 -20.63 -16.38
N GLY A 658 22.98 -21.00 -15.55
CA GLY A 658 22.99 -22.25 -14.78
C GLY A 658 23.58 -22.14 -13.37
N MET A 659 24.27 -21.04 -13.03
CA MET A 659 24.79 -20.82 -11.68
C MET A 659 23.64 -20.63 -10.68
N THR A 660 23.74 -21.30 -9.53
CA THR A 660 22.80 -21.14 -8.41
C THR A 660 23.42 -20.24 -7.34
N LEU A 661 22.64 -19.26 -6.88
CA LEU A 661 23.06 -18.24 -5.93
C LEU A 661 21.99 -18.03 -4.87
N LYS A 662 22.40 -17.56 -3.68
CA LYS A 662 21.47 -17.02 -2.68
C LYS A 662 21.33 -15.52 -2.87
N GLY A 663 20.10 -15.04 -2.85
CA GLY A 663 19.79 -13.63 -2.96
C GLY A 663 18.71 -13.19 -1.99
N THR A 664 18.51 -11.87 -1.89
CA THR A 664 17.47 -11.26 -1.07
C THR A 664 16.46 -10.55 -1.95
N VAL A 665 15.18 -10.81 -1.75
CA VAL A 665 14.10 -10.14 -2.49
C VAL A 665 14.08 -8.65 -2.10
N ARG A 666 14.28 -7.77 -3.09
CA ARG A 666 14.32 -6.32 -2.92
C ARG A 666 12.97 -5.66 -3.17
N ASN A 667 12.21 -6.19 -4.12
CA ASN A 667 10.92 -5.62 -4.52
C ASN A 667 10.06 -6.69 -5.17
N VAL A 668 8.76 -6.71 -4.88
CA VAL A 668 7.79 -7.59 -5.54
C VAL A 668 6.88 -6.73 -6.43
N VAL A 669 6.59 -7.24 -7.64
CA VAL A 669 5.74 -6.60 -8.65
C VAL A 669 4.79 -7.63 -9.24
N ASP A 670 3.77 -7.19 -9.99
CA ASP A 670 2.77 -8.09 -10.58
C ASP A 670 3.33 -9.24 -11.42
N PHE A 671 4.42 -8.97 -12.13
CA PHE A 671 5.00 -9.90 -13.08
C PHE A 671 6.21 -10.65 -12.53
N GLY A 672 6.54 -10.51 -11.24
CA GLY A 672 7.69 -11.20 -10.65
C GLY A 672 8.26 -10.54 -9.41
N ALA A 673 9.50 -10.88 -9.08
CA ALA A 673 10.24 -10.31 -7.96
C ALA A 673 11.67 -9.95 -8.38
N PHE A 674 12.16 -8.83 -7.88
CA PHE A 674 13.55 -8.39 -8.03
C PHE A 674 14.38 -8.90 -6.87
N VAL A 675 15.47 -9.60 -7.17
CA VAL A 675 16.34 -10.28 -6.21
C VAL A 675 17.76 -9.76 -6.34
N ASP A 676 18.30 -9.27 -5.22
CA ASP A 676 19.72 -8.92 -5.10
C ASP A 676 20.54 -10.19 -4.84
N ILE A 677 21.34 -10.57 -5.85
CA ILE A 677 22.26 -11.73 -5.81
C ILE A 677 23.71 -11.31 -5.55
N GLY A 678 23.95 -10.06 -5.15
CA GLY A 678 25.29 -9.52 -4.89
C GLY A 678 26.04 -9.02 -6.12
N VAL A 679 25.29 -8.60 -7.15
CA VAL A 679 25.82 -7.88 -8.31
C VAL A 679 25.12 -6.52 -8.43
N LYS A 680 25.63 -5.63 -9.29
CA LYS A 680 25.18 -4.23 -9.38
C LYS A 680 23.70 -4.07 -9.77
N GLN A 681 23.11 -5.06 -10.43
CA GLN A 681 21.73 -5.03 -10.90
C GLN A 681 20.94 -6.16 -10.25
N ASP A 682 19.76 -5.84 -9.72
CA ASP A 682 18.82 -6.86 -9.26
C ASP A 682 18.42 -7.75 -10.43
N GLY A 683 18.37 -9.06 -10.19
CA GLY A 683 17.82 -9.99 -11.15
C GLY A 683 16.30 -10.12 -11.02
N LEU A 684 15.61 -10.27 -12.15
CA LEU A 684 14.17 -10.47 -12.18
C LEU A 684 13.87 -11.97 -12.21
N VAL A 685 13.16 -12.45 -11.20
CA VAL A 685 12.45 -13.73 -11.24
C VAL A 685 11.05 -13.45 -11.75
N HIS A 686 10.74 -13.87 -12.98
CA HIS A 686 9.40 -13.70 -13.56
C HIS A 686 8.37 -14.56 -12.80
N VAL A 687 7.10 -14.19 -12.80
CA VAL A 687 6.03 -14.91 -12.07
C VAL A 687 5.96 -16.42 -12.41
N SER A 688 6.25 -16.78 -13.67
CA SER A 688 6.31 -18.18 -14.12
C SER A 688 7.53 -18.96 -13.60
N GLU A 689 8.55 -18.25 -13.10
CA GLU A 689 9.80 -18.81 -12.60
C GLU A 689 9.90 -18.74 -11.07
N LEU A 690 8.88 -18.23 -10.39
CA LEU A 690 8.82 -18.17 -8.91
C LEU A 690 8.60 -19.55 -8.27
N SER A 691 7.85 -20.43 -8.92
CA SER A 691 7.54 -21.75 -8.38
C SER A 691 7.31 -22.79 -9.48
N ALA A 692 7.35 -24.08 -9.10
CA ALA A 692 7.05 -25.19 -10.00
C ALA A 692 5.55 -25.32 -10.31
N HIS A 693 4.68 -24.80 -9.43
CA HIS A 693 3.24 -24.74 -9.65
C HIS A 693 2.83 -23.36 -10.21
N PHE A 694 1.59 -23.27 -10.71
CA PHE A 694 1.06 -22.01 -11.24
C PHE A 694 0.90 -20.97 -10.12
N VAL A 695 1.57 -19.83 -10.28
CA VAL A 695 1.50 -18.68 -9.36
C VAL A 695 0.69 -17.58 -10.03
N LYS A 696 -0.40 -17.14 -9.38
CA LYS A 696 -1.21 -16.02 -9.88
C LYS A 696 -0.69 -14.68 -9.37
N ASN A 697 -0.29 -14.63 -8.10
CA ASN A 697 0.21 -13.42 -7.44
C ASN A 697 1.57 -13.71 -6.81
N PRO A 698 2.65 -13.01 -7.21
CA PRO A 698 3.97 -13.17 -6.62
C PRO A 698 4.03 -13.04 -5.09
N LEU A 699 3.14 -12.24 -4.48
CA LEU A 699 3.06 -12.05 -3.03
C LEU A 699 2.62 -13.30 -2.25
N GLU A 700 2.09 -14.32 -2.94
CA GLU A 700 1.77 -15.62 -2.33
C GLU A 700 3.01 -16.48 -2.10
N VAL A 701 4.12 -16.18 -2.78
CA VAL A 701 5.34 -17.00 -2.80
C VAL A 701 6.51 -16.30 -2.13
N VAL A 702 6.64 -14.98 -2.33
CA VAL A 702 7.77 -14.19 -1.83
C VAL A 702 7.36 -12.83 -1.29
N GLN A 703 8.12 -12.34 -0.33
CA GLN A 703 8.01 -11.02 0.27
C GLN A 703 9.36 -10.28 0.25
N VAL A 704 9.31 -8.95 0.33
CA VAL A 704 10.53 -8.13 0.46
C VAL A 704 11.29 -8.51 1.72
N GLY A 705 12.57 -8.81 1.58
CA GLY A 705 13.44 -9.30 2.66
C GLY A 705 13.66 -10.81 2.67
N ASP A 706 12.85 -11.59 1.94
CA ASP A 706 13.02 -13.04 1.87
C ASP A 706 14.39 -13.43 1.29
N GLN A 707 14.96 -14.48 1.85
CA GLN A 707 16.16 -15.12 1.31
C GLN A 707 15.75 -16.26 0.40
N VAL A 708 16.14 -16.16 -0.86
CA VAL A 708 15.76 -17.11 -1.90
C VAL A 708 17.01 -17.68 -2.57
N GLU A 709 16.89 -18.92 -3.01
CA GLU A 709 17.88 -19.54 -3.87
C GLU A 709 17.41 -19.45 -5.33
N VAL A 710 18.28 -18.97 -6.20
CA VAL A 710 17.94 -18.62 -7.59
C VAL A 710 18.99 -19.15 -8.55
N ARG A 711 18.55 -19.63 -9.71
CA ARG A 711 19.39 -20.02 -10.84
C ARG A 711 19.41 -18.91 -11.89
N VAL A 712 20.59 -18.56 -12.37
CA VAL A 712 20.77 -17.60 -13.48
C VAL A 712 20.29 -18.23 -14.78
N LEU A 713 19.30 -17.62 -15.44
CA LEU A 713 18.80 -18.06 -16.75
C LEU A 713 19.53 -17.38 -17.90
N SER A 714 19.66 -16.05 -17.82
CA SER A 714 20.36 -15.24 -18.83
C SER A 714 20.86 -13.93 -18.25
N VAL A 715 21.88 -13.36 -18.87
CA VAL A 715 22.47 -12.06 -18.53
C VAL A 715 22.56 -11.22 -19.80
N ASP A 716 21.85 -10.09 -19.82
CA ASP A 716 21.95 -9.07 -20.86
C ASP A 716 22.73 -7.88 -20.31
N ALA A 717 24.03 -7.87 -20.58
CA ALA A 717 24.95 -6.83 -20.09
C ALA A 717 24.66 -5.45 -20.74
N ALA A 718 24.19 -5.42 -21.99
CA ALA A 718 23.92 -4.16 -22.71
C ALA A 718 22.74 -3.40 -22.09
N ARG A 719 21.73 -4.12 -21.60
CA ARG A 719 20.55 -3.55 -20.95
C ARG A 719 20.61 -3.60 -19.42
N GLY A 720 21.64 -4.23 -18.86
CA GLY A 720 21.79 -4.43 -17.42
C GLY A 720 20.67 -5.28 -16.81
N ARG A 721 20.23 -6.34 -17.52
CA ARG A 721 19.13 -7.21 -17.08
C ARG A 721 19.66 -8.62 -16.77
N ILE A 722 19.20 -9.18 -15.67
CA ILE A 722 19.52 -10.55 -15.27
C ILE A 722 18.19 -11.28 -15.08
N ALA A 723 18.00 -12.38 -15.81
CA ALA A 723 16.83 -13.23 -15.64
C ALA A 723 17.18 -14.38 -14.69
N LEU A 724 16.35 -14.58 -13.68
CA LEU A 724 16.53 -15.56 -12.62
C LEU A 724 15.35 -16.53 -12.56
N SER A 725 15.59 -17.71 -11.99
CA SER A 725 14.57 -18.72 -11.70
C SER A 725 14.69 -19.23 -10.28
N MET A 726 13.57 -19.32 -9.57
CA MET A 726 13.44 -20.03 -8.29
C MET A 726 12.99 -21.49 -8.48
N ARG A 727 12.70 -21.91 -9.73
CA ARG A 727 12.53 -23.31 -10.10
C ARG A 727 13.92 -23.93 -10.24
N LEU A 728 14.37 -24.60 -9.18
CA LEU A 728 15.70 -25.21 -9.12
C LEU A 728 15.69 -26.61 -9.72
#